data_AF-A0A2T6L9P8-F1
#
_entry.id   AF-A0A2T6L9P8-F1
#
_cell.length_a   1.000
_cell.length_b   1.000
_cell.length_c   1.000
_cell.angle_alpha   90.00
_cell.angle_beta   90.00
_cell.angle_gamma   90.00
#
_symmetry.space_group_name_H-M   'P 1'
#
loop_
_entity.id
_entity.type
_entity.pdbx_description
1 polymer ?
#
loop_
_entity_poly.entity_id
_entity_poly.type
_entity_poly.pdbx_seq_one_letter_code
_entity_poly.pdbx_strand_id
1 'polypeptide(L)'
;MLLAGAIVATAFMLLFQGGVADGAEQLADGAGQLNDGVQADLVSGVGDLGAGATDLNTAVQEDVVPGVEALADGAGQLDSGAGDLREGVIKLHDGSKKIADGTAETAEDVSDLADASLLLTAGSTKLNAGLGELNDGSAELNAGLGTLNSKAPVLADGAERLAGGSLLVAAGVATVSDGVTPLDAGARQLASGAQLVADGVGEVDSAAAQIAGGSAQVRDGNQALSAGLSQLAANNSTILGGTTALQAGTNKLAAGAVTLDAGAEQVAGGLAQLNAGAPALAKGARDAATGAEELESGAAAVAGGVSAAQAGADTLAGKIGGLVAGADQVQGGNLALQDKLTQLAGATDDPTLKAQLEALASSSGGLAAGAGQVSAGASQAQAGASGLASSLVDLSAGASKVAGGAEKLADGTALVSAGAQKVEGGLAPLTAGAANLAAGSEDLKVGSANLQAGLGQLAPGIQQYVAGVGSAYAGSTELVAGAKTLAGGTATLARNTPVLAAGAESLATGNASLAAGTGQLKGGLPALLTGATQVAGGNVELAAQTPALVSGVQQLYAGSGRLVDGSGLLYDGSGRLVDGIIEVRDRVVPKVEKSQRLADGSVTVRDGLKAARLGTRTLVEGTGALDEGTQALAAGATTLADGTQQLADGSTELAAGTTEVASGTAQLSDGTGLLRTSVNGSGAGTVGVVVIVIAALGALVAVAGLILLRRRHA
;
A
#
# COMPACT_ATOMS: atom_id res chain seq x y z
N MET A 1 -107.33 -27.24 -191.87
CA MET A 1 -108.20 -26.32 -192.64
C MET A 1 -108.64 -25.22 -191.68
N LEU A 2 -108.50 -23.92 -191.93
CA LEU A 2 -108.03 -23.07 -193.04
C LEU A 2 -107.67 -21.71 -192.40
N LEU A 3 -106.60 -21.03 -192.80
CA LEU A 3 -106.45 -20.24 -194.02
C LEU A 3 -107.56 -19.17 -194.14
N ALA A 4 -107.13 -17.95 -194.45
CA ALA A 4 -107.98 -16.84 -194.86
C ALA A 4 -108.94 -16.36 -193.74
N GLY A 5 -108.65 -15.32 -192.96
CA GLY A 5 -107.99 -14.09 -193.36
C GLY A 5 -107.07 -13.55 -192.28
N ALA A 6 -105.78 -13.87 -192.42
CA ALA A 6 -104.67 -13.11 -191.86
C ALA A 6 -104.35 -11.83 -192.68
N ILE A 7 -104.62 -11.72 -193.99
CA ILE A 7 -103.87 -10.74 -194.82
C ILE A 7 -104.66 -9.48 -195.18
N VAL A 8 -105.96 -9.51 -195.00
CA VAL A 8 -106.87 -8.39 -195.17
C VAL A 8 -106.72 -7.29 -194.10
N ALA A 9 -105.53 -6.76 -193.84
CA ALA A 9 -105.26 -5.61 -192.98
C ALA A 9 -105.05 -5.86 -191.46
N THR A 10 -103.95 -6.56 -191.19
CA THR A 10 -102.95 -6.11 -190.22
C THR A 10 -102.59 -4.60 -190.40
N ALA A 11 -102.74 -4.07 -191.61
CA ALA A 11 -102.43 -2.69 -192.00
C ALA A 11 -103.33 -1.58 -191.42
N PHE A 12 -104.23 -1.88 -190.48
CA PHE A 12 -104.96 -0.81 -189.78
C PHE A 12 -105.00 -0.95 -188.28
N MET A 13 -104.60 -2.14 -187.81
CA MET A 13 -104.37 -2.48 -186.43
C MET A 13 -103.28 -1.59 -185.73
N LEU A 14 -102.93 -0.35 -186.13
CA LEU A 14 -101.84 0.43 -185.48
C LEU A 14 -102.07 1.92 -185.23
N LEU A 15 -103.12 2.52 -185.79
CA LEU A 15 -103.14 3.98 -185.91
C LEU A 15 -104.19 4.72 -185.07
N PHE A 16 -104.93 4.06 -184.15
CA PHE A 16 -106.04 4.74 -183.46
C PHE A 16 -106.22 4.55 -181.94
N GLN A 17 -105.30 3.90 -181.23
CA GLN A 17 -105.48 3.60 -179.78
C GLN A 17 -104.93 4.61 -178.76
N GLY A 18 -104.08 5.59 -179.10
CA GLY A 18 -103.27 6.28 -178.06
C GLY A 18 -103.93 7.47 -177.38
N GLY A 19 -104.04 8.57 -178.09
CA GLY A 19 -104.35 9.87 -177.49
C GLY A 19 -105.82 10.17 -177.25
N VAL A 20 -106.69 9.23 -176.84
CA VAL A 20 -108.04 9.58 -176.31
C VAL A 20 -108.06 9.41 -174.79
N ALA A 21 -107.40 8.37 -174.25
CA ALA A 21 -107.48 8.03 -172.83
C ALA A 21 -106.75 9.04 -171.94
N ASP A 22 -105.57 9.50 -172.35
CA ASP A 22 -104.68 10.27 -171.48
C ASP A 22 -105.21 11.67 -171.11
N GLY A 23 -106.23 12.17 -171.81
CA GLY A 23 -106.71 13.53 -171.55
C GLY A 23 -107.98 13.68 -170.78
N ALA A 24 -108.72 12.60 -170.61
CA ALA A 24 -109.84 12.67 -169.68
C ALA A 24 -109.34 12.78 -168.23
N GLU A 25 -108.22 12.13 -167.89
CA GLU A 25 -107.79 11.96 -166.50
C GLU A 25 -107.19 13.23 -165.89
N GLN A 26 -106.19 13.86 -166.54
CA GLN A 26 -105.59 15.12 -166.05
C GLN A 26 -106.61 16.28 -165.94
N LEU A 27 -107.74 16.25 -166.67
CA LEU A 27 -108.78 17.29 -166.59
C LEU A 27 -109.57 17.22 -165.28
N ALA A 28 -109.74 16.03 -164.73
CA ALA A 28 -110.50 15.85 -163.50
C ALA A 28 -109.72 16.37 -162.27
N ASP A 29 -108.40 16.18 -162.23
CA ASP A 29 -107.58 16.46 -161.04
C ASP A 29 -107.47 17.95 -160.71
N GLY A 30 -107.26 18.82 -161.69
CA GLY A 30 -107.10 20.26 -161.38
C GLY A 30 -108.40 20.99 -161.02
N ALA A 31 -109.55 20.48 -161.47
CA ALA A 31 -110.84 21.05 -161.09
C ALA A 31 -111.12 20.87 -159.58
N GLY A 32 -110.62 19.77 -158.99
CA GLY A 32 -110.78 19.48 -157.56
C GLY A 32 -109.98 20.44 -156.69
N GLN A 33 -108.68 20.59 -156.96
CA GLN A 33 -107.80 21.45 -156.15
C GLN A 33 -108.21 22.94 -156.14
N LEU A 34 -108.88 23.44 -157.19
CA LEU A 34 -109.33 24.84 -157.23
C LEU A 34 -110.47 25.11 -156.26
N ASN A 35 -111.34 24.14 -156.03
CA ASN A 35 -112.51 24.30 -155.20
C ASN A 35 -112.16 24.40 -153.70
N ASP A 36 -111.14 23.67 -153.27
CA ASP A 36 -110.86 23.49 -151.84
C ASP A 36 -110.23 24.76 -151.22
N GLY A 37 -109.28 25.42 -151.89
CA GLY A 37 -108.57 26.58 -151.34
C GLY A 37 -109.40 27.87 -151.16
N VAL A 38 -110.56 28.00 -151.80
CA VAL A 38 -111.43 29.18 -151.62
C VAL A 38 -112.40 29.01 -150.45
N GLN A 39 -112.95 27.80 -150.27
CA GLN A 39 -114.08 27.59 -149.37
C GLN A 39 -113.69 27.15 -147.95
N ALA A 40 -112.58 26.44 -147.74
CA ALA A 40 -112.15 26.05 -146.40
C ALA A 40 -111.36 27.17 -145.69
N ASP A 41 -110.44 27.80 -146.40
CA ASP A 41 -109.37 28.56 -145.73
C ASP A 41 -109.60 30.08 -145.70
N LEU A 42 -110.13 30.66 -146.78
CA LEU A 42 -110.24 32.13 -146.86
C LEU A 42 -111.44 32.67 -146.06
N VAL A 43 -112.48 31.85 -145.88
CA VAL A 43 -113.76 32.27 -145.29
C VAL A 43 -113.78 32.08 -143.76
N SER A 44 -112.96 31.20 -143.16
CA SER A 44 -112.79 31.15 -141.69
C SER A 44 -111.95 32.32 -141.17
N GLY A 45 -110.81 32.61 -141.79
CA GLY A 45 -109.85 33.59 -141.25
C GLY A 45 -110.36 35.03 -141.16
N VAL A 46 -111.33 35.44 -142.00
CA VAL A 46 -111.93 36.77 -141.94
C VAL A 46 -113.02 36.87 -140.86
N GLY A 47 -113.64 35.74 -140.47
CA GLY A 47 -114.63 35.69 -139.39
C GLY A 47 -114.01 35.84 -138.01
N ASP A 48 -112.88 35.16 -137.78
CA ASP A 48 -112.22 35.12 -136.47
C ASP A 48 -111.58 36.47 -136.09
N LEU A 49 -111.12 37.25 -137.08
CA LEU A 49 -110.51 38.55 -136.84
C LEU A 49 -111.50 39.60 -136.26
N GLY A 50 -112.79 39.48 -136.58
CA GLY A 50 -113.83 40.41 -136.13
C GLY A 50 -114.31 40.19 -134.69
N ALA A 51 -114.23 38.96 -134.21
CA ALA A 51 -114.67 38.60 -132.85
C ALA A 51 -113.68 39.10 -131.78
N GLY A 52 -112.37 38.88 -131.97
CA GLY A 52 -111.35 39.23 -130.96
C GLY A 52 -111.23 40.73 -130.65
N ALA A 53 -111.55 41.61 -131.60
CA ALA A 53 -111.47 43.06 -131.39
C ALA A 53 -112.59 43.62 -130.49
N THR A 54 -113.70 42.89 -130.32
CA THR A 54 -114.88 43.37 -129.58
C THR A 54 -114.79 43.03 -128.08
N ASP A 55 -114.26 41.86 -127.72
CA ASP A 55 -114.21 41.40 -126.32
C ASP A 55 -113.15 42.13 -125.48
N LEU A 56 -112.01 42.49 -126.10
CA LEU A 56 -110.91 43.21 -125.43
C LEU A 56 -111.35 44.56 -124.82
N ASN A 57 -112.34 45.21 -125.42
CA ASN A 57 -112.81 46.54 -124.99
C ASN A 57 -113.75 46.47 -123.77
N THR A 58 -114.43 45.35 -123.53
CA THR A 58 -115.36 45.17 -122.41
C THR A 58 -114.61 44.90 -121.10
N ALA A 59 -113.56 44.09 -121.14
CA ALA A 59 -112.75 43.70 -119.96
C ALA A 59 -112.07 44.89 -119.23
N VAL A 60 -111.79 45.98 -119.94
CA VAL A 60 -111.11 47.15 -119.36
C VAL A 60 -112.07 48.05 -118.57
N GLN A 61 -113.35 48.10 -118.93
CA GLN A 61 -114.31 49.05 -118.36
C GLN A 61 -115.06 48.50 -117.14
N GLU A 62 -115.34 47.20 -117.07
CA GLU A 62 -116.16 46.62 -115.98
C GLU A 62 -115.34 45.98 -114.83
N ASP A 63 -114.12 45.49 -115.08
CA ASP A 63 -113.42 44.64 -114.09
C ASP A 63 -112.21 45.29 -113.42
N VAL A 64 -111.44 46.12 -114.14
CA VAL A 64 -110.10 46.56 -113.67
C VAL A 64 -110.15 47.79 -112.76
N VAL A 65 -111.08 48.73 -112.98
CA VAL A 65 -111.09 50.02 -112.26
C VAL A 65 -111.57 49.91 -110.80
N PRO A 66 -112.66 49.20 -110.46
CA PRO A 66 -113.12 49.09 -109.07
C PRO A 66 -112.16 48.32 -108.14
N GLY A 67 -111.40 47.35 -108.67
CA GLY A 67 -110.48 46.52 -107.88
C GLY A 67 -109.24 47.24 -107.34
N VAL A 68 -108.86 48.37 -107.94
CA VAL A 68 -107.68 49.14 -107.50
C VAL A 68 -108.01 50.03 -106.29
N GLU A 69 -109.24 50.51 -106.14
CA GLU A 69 -109.65 51.35 -105.01
C GLU A 69 -109.76 50.56 -103.70
N ALA A 70 -110.23 49.31 -103.74
CA ALA A 70 -110.32 48.43 -102.57
C ALA A 70 -108.94 47.98 -102.03
N LEU A 71 -107.92 47.91 -102.87
CA LEU A 71 -106.57 47.45 -102.49
C LEU A 71 -105.80 48.48 -101.66
N ALA A 72 -106.12 49.78 -101.79
CA ALA A 72 -105.42 50.86 -101.09
C ALA A 72 -105.81 50.96 -99.60
N ASP A 73 -107.08 50.74 -99.26
CA ASP A 73 -107.57 50.82 -97.87
C ASP A 73 -107.08 49.65 -96.99
N GLY A 74 -106.96 48.45 -97.57
CA GLY A 74 -106.48 47.25 -96.86
C GLY A 74 -105.01 47.32 -96.43
N ALA A 75 -104.17 48.07 -97.15
CA ALA A 75 -102.76 48.23 -96.81
C ALA A 75 -102.53 49.11 -95.57
N GLY A 76 -103.40 50.09 -95.31
CA GLY A 76 -103.26 51.01 -94.17
C GLY A 76 -103.54 50.37 -92.81
N GLN A 77 -104.38 49.34 -92.76
CA GLN A 77 -104.70 48.62 -91.52
C GLN A 77 -103.61 47.62 -91.10
N LEU A 78 -102.78 47.16 -92.04
CA LEU A 78 -101.73 46.17 -91.81
C LEU A 78 -100.49 46.75 -91.10
N ASP A 79 -100.16 48.02 -91.37
CA ASP A 79 -98.97 48.70 -90.81
C ASP A 79 -99.12 48.99 -89.30
N SER A 80 -100.33 49.33 -88.87
CA SER A 80 -100.64 49.66 -87.47
C SER A 80 -100.52 48.44 -86.53
N GLY A 81 -100.86 47.24 -87.00
CA GLY A 81 -100.83 46.01 -86.19
C GLY A 81 -99.43 45.41 -85.98
N ALA A 82 -98.45 45.77 -86.82
CA ALA A 82 -97.08 45.27 -86.71
C ALA A 82 -96.24 46.01 -85.65
N GLY A 83 -96.59 47.26 -85.33
CA GLY A 83 -95.88 48.08 -84.34
C GLY A 83 -96.00 47.55 -82.91
N ASP A 84 -97.22 47.20 -82.49
CA ASP A 84 -97.51 46.76 -81.11
C ASP A 84 -96.87 45.40 -80.76
N LEU A 85 -96.68 44.52 -81.76
CA LEU A 85 -96.08 43.20 -81.56
C LEU A 85 -94.57 43.28 -81.22
N ARG A 86 -93.87 44.29 -81.75
CA ARG A 86 -92.41 44.42 -81.62
C ARG A 86 -91.98 44.87 -80.22
N GLU A 87 -92.77 45.71 -79.56
CA GLU A 87 -92.47 46.26 -78.24
C GLU A 87 -92.63 45.21 -77.11
N GLY A 88 -93.56 44.26 -77.28
CA GLY A 88 -93.79 43.16 -76.33
C GLY A 88 -92.63 42.16 -76.24
N VAL A 89 -91.90 41.94 -77.32
CA VAL A 89 -90.79 40.96 -77.38
C VAL A 89 -89.52 41.48 -76.69
N ILE A 90 -89.27 42.79 -76.72
CA ILE A 90 -88.07 43.40 -76.11
C ILE A 90 -88.10 43.28 -74.57
N LYS A 91 -89.26 43.49 -73.94
CA LYS A 91 -89.41 43.37 -72.48
C LYS A 91 -89.23 41.93 -71.97
N LEU A 92 -89.46 40.93 -72.82
CA LEU A 92 -89.29 39.52 -72.47
C LEU A 92 -87.81 39.12 -72.39
N HIS A 93 -86.95 39.68 -73.25
CA HIS A 93 -85.53 39.33 -73.33
C HIS A 93 -84.69 39.86 -72.14
N ASP A 94 -84.99 41.07 -71.63
CA ASP A 94 -84.24 41.67 -70.51
C ASP A 94 -84.51 40.99 -69.16
N GLY A 95 -85.70 40.39 -68.98
CA GLY A 95 -86.05 39.67 -67.75
C GLY A 95 -85.25 38.38 -67.57
N SER A 96 -84.92 37.69 -68.67
CA SER A 96 -84.21 36.40 -68.63
C SER A 96 -82.73 36.55 -68.28
N LYS A 97 -82.10 37.68 -68.62
CA LYS A 97 -80.67 37.91 -68.42
C LYS A 97 -80.30 38.18 -66.95
N LYS A 98 -81.18 38.89 -66.21
CA LYS A 98 -80.98 39.17 -64.76
C LYS A 98 -81.04 37.95 -63.85
N ILE A 99 -81.65 36.85 -64.30
CA ILE A 99 -81.79 35.61 -63.51
C ILE A 99 -80.53 34.73 -63.60
N ALA A 100 -79.84 34.74 -64.75
CA ALA A 100 -78.63 33.94 -64.95
C ALA A 100 -77.44 34.46 -64.12
N ASP A 101 -77.30 35.78 -63.99
CA ASP A 101 -76.14 36.39 -63.31
C ASP A 101 -76.20 36.22 -61.77
N GLY A 102 -77.38 36.27 -61.15
CA GLY A 102 -77.53 36.15 -59.68
C GLY A 102 -77.35 34.74 -59.11
N THR A 103 -77.35 33.70 -59.96
CA THR A 103 -77.23 32.29 -59.50
C THR A 103 -75.78 31.81 -59.43
N ALA A 104 -74.85 32.49 -60.11
CA ALA A 104 -73.43 32.16 -60.08
C ALA A 104 -72.70 32.74 -58.85
N GLU A 105 -73.14 33.88 -58.31
CA GLU A 105 -72.50 34.59 -57.18
C GLU A 105 -72.70 33.89 -55.81
N THR A 106 -73.79 33.11 -55.63
CA THR A 106 -74.10 32.45 -54.34
C THR A 106 -73.37 31.12 -54.12
N ALA A 107 -72.74 30.54 -55.15
CA ALA A 107 -72.06 29.25 -55.06
C ALA A 107 -70.59 29.36 -54.58
N GLU A 108 -69.92 30.51 -54.80
CA GLU A 108 -68.54 30.75 -54.33
C GLU A 108 -68.49 31.08 -52.82
N ASP A 109 -69.39 31.95 -52.32
CA ASP A 109 -69.39 32.41 -50.91
C ASP A 109 -69.59 31.29 -49.86
N VAL A 110 -70.19 30.16 -50.25
CA VAL A 110 -70.48 29.03 -49.34
C VAL A 110 -69.29 28.08 -49.21
N SER A 111 -68.40 28.04 -50.21
CA SER A 111 -67.18 27.23 -50.16
C SER A 111 -66.14 27.88 -49.22
N ASP A 112 -66.00 29.20 -49.26
CA ASP A 112 -65.03 29.95 -48.44
C ASP A 112 -65.35 29.89 -46.93
N LEU A 113 -66.63 29.81 -46.56
CA LEU A 113 -67.05 29.71 -45.16
C LEU A 113 -66.77 28.33 -44.54
N ALA A 114 -66.78 27.26 -45.35
CA ALA A 114 -66.47 25.91 -44.89
C ALA A 114 -64.97 25.73 -44.59
N ASP A 115 -64.10 26.28 -45.44
CA ASP A 115 -62.65 26.20 -45.26
C ASP A 115 -62.15 27.05 -44.07
N ALA A 116 -62.73 28.23 -43.86
CA ALA A 116 -62.41 29.08 -42.70
C ALA A 116 -62.76 28.40 -41.36
N SER A 117 -63.84 27.60 -41.31
CA SER A 117 -64.26 26.87 -40.11
C SER A 117 -63.30 25.71 -39.76
N LEU A 118 -62.76 25.02 -40.78
CA LEU A 118 -61.76 23.95 -40.58
C LEU A 118 -60.42 24.50 -40.08
N LEU A 119 -59.96 25.62 -40.62
CA LEU A 119 -58.71 26.26 -40.20
C LEU A 119 -58.79 26.75 -38.74
N LEU A 120 -59.93 27.33 -38.35
CA LEU A 120 -60.16 27.81 -36.98
C LEU A 120 -60.24 26.66 -35.98
N THR A 121 -60.89 25.55 -36.34
CA THR A 121 -60.94 24.34 -35.49
C THR A 121 -59.55 23.76 -35.26
N ALA A 122 -58.73 23.64 -36.31
CA ALA A 122 -57.35 23.16 -36.18
C ALA A 122 -56.48 24.09 -35.31
N GLY A 123 -56.64 25.42 -35.46
CA GLY A 123 -55.95 26.42 -34.65
C GLY A 123 -56.32 26.34 -33.16
N SER A 124 -57.60 26.25 -32.84
CA SER A 124 -58.07 26.12 -31.44
C SER A 124 -57.66 24.79 -30.81
N THR A 125 -57.62 23.69 -31.57
CA THR A 125 -57.13 22.40 -31.05
C THR A 125 -55.64 22.46 -30.69
N LYS A 126 -54.83 23.12 -31.52
CA LYS A 126 -53.39 23.32 -31.26
C LYS A 126 -53.15 24.24 -30.04
N LEU A 127 -53.97 25.28 -29.88
CA LEU A 127 -53.94 26.13 -28.69
C LEU A 127 -54.29 25.33 -27.42
N ASN A 128 -55.31 24.47 -27.49
CA ASN A 128 -55.71 23.64 -26.35
C ASN A 128 -54.59 22.68 -25.92
N ALA A 129 -53.95 22.01 -26.88
CA ALA A 129 -52.81 21.14 -26.60
C ALA A 129 -51.64 21.89 -25.95
N GLY A 130 -51.28 23.07 -26.47
CA GLY A 130 -50.21 23.90 -25.90
C GLY A 130 -50.53 24.42 -24.49
N LEU A 131 -51.80 24.72 -24.20
CA LEU A 131 -52.25 25.07 -22.85
C LEU A 131 -52.21 23.86 -21.89
N GLY A 132 -52.43 22.65 -22.41
CA GLY A 132 -52.27 21.41 -21.65
C GLY A 132 -50.81 21.18 -21.24
N GLU A 133 -49.88 21.30 -22.19
CA GLU A 133 -48.44 21.22 -21.92
C GLU A 133 -47.97 22.30 -20.92
N LEU A 134 -48.50 23.53 -21.04
CA LEU A 134 -48.22 24.60 -20.08
C LEU A 134 -48.74 24.27 -18.68
N ASN A 135 -49.92 23.67 -18.58
CA ASN A 135 -50.52 23.28 -17.31
C ASN A 135 -49.73 22.15 -16.63
N ASP A 136 -49.32 21.13 -17.40
CA ASP A 136 -48.49 20.04 -16.92
C ASP A 136 -47.10 20.52 -16.48
N GLY A 137 -46.45 21.36 -17.30
CA GLY A 137 -45.16 21.96 -16.95
C GLY A 137 -45.23 22.88 -15.73
N SER A 138 -46.34 23.62 -15.57
CA SER A 138 -46.58 24.44 -14.38
C SER A 138 -46.81 23.58 -13.14
N ALA A 139 -47.49 22.44 -13.27
CA ALA A 139 -47.73 21.50 -12.18
C ALA A 139 -46.43 20.80 -11.74
N GLU A 140 -45.58 20.42 -12.68
CA GLU A 140 -44.25 19.87 -12.41
C GLU A 140 -43.35 20.90 -11.70
N LEU A 141 -43.34 22.15 -12.16
CA LEU A 141 -42.65 23.26 -11.48
C LEU A 141 -43.18 23.46 -10.06
N ASN A 142 -44.49 23.40 -9.86
CA ASN A 142 -45.09 23.53 -8.53
C ASN A 142 -44.67 22.40 -7.60
N ALA A 143 -44.71 21.15 -8.08
CA ALA A 143 -44.27 19.98 -7.31
C ALA A 143 -42.77 20.06 -6.94
N GLY A 144 -41.92 20.50 -7.87
CA GLY A 144 -40.51 20.75 -7.63
C GLY A 144 -40.27 21.84 -6.58
N LEU A 145 -40.99 22.96 -6.69
CA LEU A 145 -40.95 24.04 -5.70
C LEU A 145 -41.53 23.60 -4.35
N GLY A 146 -42.53 22.73 -4.31
CA GLY A 146 -43.08 22.15 -3.07
C GLY A 146 -42.07 21.27 -2.36
N THR A 147 -41.34 20.45 -3.12
CA THR A 147 -40.21 19.68 -2.60
C THR A 147 -39.13 20.61 -2.03
N LEU A 148 -38.73 21.64 -2.77
CA LEU A 148 -37.74 22.62 -2.31
C LEU A 148 -38.23 23.36 -1.04
N ASN A 149 -39.50 23.75 -1.01
CA ASN A 149 -40.14 24.41 0.13
C ASN A 149 -40.12 23.54 1.40
N SER A 150 -40.30 22.22 1.25
CA SER A 150 -40.21 21.28 2.38
C SER A 150 -38.78 21.06 2.90
N LYS A 151 -37.77 21.29 2.06
CA LYS A 151 -36.35 21.09 2.40
C LYS A 151 -35.65 22.37 2.85
N ALA A 152 -36.15 23.55 2.47
CA ALA A 152 -35.55 24.82 2.85
C ALA A 152 -35.50 25.06 4.39
N PRO A 153 -36.51 24.68 5.19
CA PRO A 153 -36.40 24.74 6.66
C PRO A 153 -35.36 23.76 7.23
N VAL A 154 -35.18 22.59 6.61
CA VAL A 154 -34.15 21.61 7.01
C VAL A 154 -32.75 22.15 6.72
N LEU A 155 -32.58 22.91 5.63
CA LEU A 155 -31.34 23.62 5.33
C LEU A 155 -31.03 24.70 6.38
N ALA A 156 -32.04 25.41 6.89
CA ALA A 156 -31.89 26.41 7.95
C ALA A 156 -31.40 25.78 9.27
N ASP A 157 -32.04 24.69 9.71
CA ASP A 157 -31.62 23.92 10.89
C ASP A 157 -30.19 23.37 10.71
N GLY A 158 -29.87 22.88 9.51
CA GLY A 158 -28.52 22.43 9.16
C GLY A 158 -27.47 23.53 9.27
N ALA A 159 -27.78 24.75 8.81
CA ALA A 159 -26.87 25.90 8.89
C ALA A 159 -26.66 26.36 10.35
N GLU A 160 -27.71 26.39 11.18
CA GLU A 160 -27.59 26.73 12.60
C GLU A 160 -26.76 25.71 13.38
N ARG A 161 -26.99 24.41 13.13
CA ARG A 161 -26.20 23.33 13.74
C ARG A 161 -24.74 23.38 13.30
N LEU A 162 -24.48 23.73 12.04
CA LEU A 162 -23.13 23.90 11.51
C LEU A 162 -22.43 25.12 12.15
N ALA A 163 -23.15 26.22 12.38
CA ALA A 163 -22.64 27.38 13.10
C ALA A 163 -22.28 27.02 14.56
N GLY A 164 -23.18 26.33 15.28
CA GLY A 164 -22.92 25.85 16.64
C GLY A 164 -21.74 24.87 16.72
N GLY A 165 -21.65 23.93 15.78
CA GLY A 165 -20.52 22.99 15.69
C GLY A 165 -19.19 23.69 15.41
N SER A 166 -19.19 24.72 14.57
CA SER A 166 -17.98 25.50 14.26
C SER A 166 -17.46 26.30 15.46
N LEU A 167 -18.37 26.84 16.28
CA LEU A 167 -18.01 27.50 17.54
C LEU A 167 -17.45 26.52 18.58
N LEU A 168 -17.99 25.30 18.66
CA LEU A 168 -17.44 24.24 19.50
C LEU A 168 -16.02 23.84 19.06
N VAL A 169 -15.76 23.77 17.75
CA VAL A 169 -14.42 23.54 17.22
C VAL A 169 -13.47 24.68 17.63
N ALA A 170 -13.87 25.94 17.51
CA ALA A 170 -13.07 27.08 17.96
C ALA A 170 -12.76 27.03 19.47
N ALA A 171 -13.75 26.69 20.30
CA ALA A 171 -13.58 26.51 21.75
C ALA A 171 -12.65 25.32 22.09
N GLY A 172 -12.75 24.22 21.34
CA GLY A 172 -11.86 23.07 21.46
C GLY A 172 -10.41 23.42 21.11
N VAL A 173 -10.20 24.18 20.04
CA VAL A 173 -8.87 24.70 19.63
C VAL A 173 -8.27 25.61 20.70
N ALA A 174 -9.08 26.47 21.33
CA ALA A 174 -8.64 27.31 22.45
C ALA A 174 -8.21 26.47 23.67
N THR A 175 -8.99 25.44 24.01
CA THR A 175 -8.66 24.52 25.12
C THR A 175 -7.34 23.76 24.85
N VAL A 176 -7.12 23.32 23.60
CA VAL A 176 -5.86 22.70 23.19
C VAL A 176 -4.70 23.71 23.28
N SER A 177 -4.91 24.97 22.88
CA SER A 177 -3.91 26.03 23.01
C SER A 177 -3.48 26.28 24.46
N ASP A 178 -4.44 26.30 25.38
CA ASP A 178 -4.17 26.47 26.80
C ASP A 178 -3.39 25.28 27.38
N GLY A 179 -3.67 24.05 26.93
CA GLY A 179 -2.97 22.83 27.35
C GLY A 179 -1.54 22.69 26.80
N VAL A 180 -1.23 23.28 25.64
CA VAL A 180 0.11 23.18 25.01
C VAL A 180 1.18 23.96 25.79
N THR A 181 0.82 25.05 26.45
CA THR A 181 1.77 25.86 27.23
C THR A 181 2.35 25.15 28.45
N PRO A 182 1.55 24.56 29.37
CA PRO A 182 2.09 23.76 30.47
C PRO A 182 2.79 22.48 29.98
N LEU A 183 2.39 21.92 28.83
CA LEU A 183 3.08 20.78 28.24
C LEU A 183 4.51 21.13 27.75
N ASP A 184 4.69 22.27 27.07
CA ASP A 184 6.02 22.79 26.67
C ASP A 184 6.89 23.08 27.91
N ALA A 185 6.31 23.69 28.95
CA ALA A 185 7.02 23.92 30.21
C ALA A 185 7.47 22.60 30.88
N GLY A 186 6.58 21.61 30.94
CA GLY A 186 6.89 20.27 31.46
C GLY A 186 7.98 19.55 30.64
N ALA A 187 7.93 19.67 29.30
CA ALA A 187 8.95 19.12 28.42
C ALA A 187 10.33 19.75 28.68
N ARG A 188 10.40 21.07 28.90
CA ARG A 188 11.66 21.74 29.25
C ARG A 188 12.17 21.35 30.63
N GLN A 189 11.28 21.27 31.63
CA GLN A 189 11.66 20.86 32.98
C GLN A 189 12.23 19.44 33.02
N LEU A 190 11.62 18.53 32.27
CA LEU A 190 12.07 17.14 32.18
C LEU A 190 13.37 17.01 31.35
N ALA A 191 13.61 17.90 30.36
CA ALA A 191 14.91 18.01 29.69
C ALA A 191 16.03 18.47 30.66
N SER A 192 15.76 19.49 31.49
CA SER A 192 16.71 19.92 32.53
C SER A 192 16.96 18.82 33.57
N GLY A 193 15.93 18.06 33.94
CA GLY A 193 16.06 16.89 34.82
C GLY A 193 16.94 15.80 34.21
N ALA A 194 16.79 15.53 32.91
CA ALA A 194 17.63 14.58 32.19
C ALA A 194 19.10 15.04 32.16
N GLN A 195 19.37 16.33 31.98
CA GLN A 195 20.72 16.89 32.04
C GLN A 195 21.35 16.72 33.43
N LEU A 196 20.59 16.99 34.51
CA LEU A 196 21.07 16.76 35.88
C LEU A 196 21.44 15.29 36.13
N VAL A 197 20.67 14.34 35.57
CA VAL A 197 21.00 12.91 35.65
C VAL A 197 22.28 12.61 34.88
N ALA A 198 22.48 13.17 33.70
CA ALA A 198 23.70 13.00 32.92
C ALA A 198 24.94 13.56 33.64
N ASP A 199 24.81 14.74 34.27
CA ASP A 199 25.89 15.36 35.05
C ASP A 199 26.21 14.49 36.29
N GLY A 200 25.20 14.03 37.02
CA GLY A 200 25.36 13.15 38.19
C GLY A 200 25.98 11.79 37.85
N VAL A 201 25.70 11.26 36.66
CA VAL A 201 26.37 10.07 36.10
C VAL A 201 27.88 10.31 35.97
N GLY A 202 28.31 11.49 35.52
CA GLY A 202 29.73 11.86 35.44
C GLY A 202 30.42 11.92 36.81
N GLU A 203 29.73 12.42 37.82
CA GLU A 203 30.23 12.40 39.21
C GLU A 203 30.37 10.97 39.75
N VAL A 204 29.38 10.11 39.48
CA VAL A 204 29.40 8.70 39.89
C VAL A 204 30.54 7.94 39.22
N ASP A 205 30.81 8.17 37.94
CA ASP A 205 31.92 7.54 37.22
C ASP A 205 33.27 7.94 37.81
N SER A 206 33.44 9.25 38.09
CA SER A 206 34.63 9.79 38.75
C SER A 206 34.84 9.18 40.15
N ALA A 207 33.78 9.08 40.95
CA ALA A 207 33.83 8.46 42.27
C ALA A 207 34.14 6.95 42.18
N ALA A 208 33.55 6.24 41.22
CA ALA A 208 33.82 4.82 40.98
C ALA A 208 35.30 4.59 40.61
N ALA A 209 35.88 5.45 39.78
CA ALA A 209 37.30 5.41 39.44
C ALA A 209 38.21 5.65 40.67
N GLN A 210 37.86 6.61 41.53
CA GLN A 210 38.58 6.87 42.78
C GLN A 210 38.52 5.66 43.73
N ILE A 211 37.34 5.06 43.90
CA ILE A 211 37.16 3.87 44.77
C ILE A 211 37.91 2.66 44.19
N ALA A 212 37.92 2.48 42.87
CA ALA A 212 38.69 1.42 42.21
C ALA A 212 40.20 1.61 42.46
N GLY A 213 40.70 2.84 42.34
CA GLY A 213 42.09 3.19 42.68
C GLY A 213 42.42 2.92 44.15
N GLY A 214 41.57 3.35 45.09
CA GLY A 214 41.73 3.07 46.51
C GLY A 214 41.68 1.58 46.85
N SER A 215 40.79 0.82 46.20
CA SER A 215 40.70 -0.64 46.37
C SER A 215 41.96 -1.36 45.86
N ALA A 216 42.57 -0.86 44.78
CA ALA A 216 43.85 -1.35 44.30
C ALA A 216 44.98 -1.07 45.31
N GLN A 217 45.05 0.16 45.85
CA GLN A 217 46.03 0.51 46.89
C GLN A 217 45.88 -0.35 48.14
N VAL A 218 44.63 -0.63 48.59
CA VAL A 218 44.38 -1.53 49.72
C VAL A 218 44.86 -2.94 49.42
N ARG A 219 44.60 -3.49 48.22
CA ARG A 219 45.13 -4.83 47.86
C ARG A 219 46.64 -4.86 47.88
N ASP A 220 47.30 -3.87 47.27
CA ASP A 220 48.75 -3.85 47.12
C ASP A 220 49.43 -3.65 48.49
N GLY A 221 48.91 -2.73 49.31
CA GLY A 221 49.35 -2.55 50.69
C GLY A 221 49.14 -3.80 51.55
N ASN A 222 48.03 -4.50 51.36
CA ASN A 222 47.77 -5.74 52.09
C ASN A 222 48.65 -6.91 51.60
N GLN A 223 49.05 -6.91 50.33
CA GLN A 223 50.02 -7.89 49.81
C GLN A 223 51.40 -7.67 50.46
N ALA A 224 51.82 -6.42 50.65
CA ALA A 224 53.03 -6.09 51.40
C ALA A 224 52.90 -6.48 52.89
N LEU A 225 51.76 -6.22 53.53
CA LEU A 225 51.48 -6.63 54.91
C LEU A 225 51.54 -8.16 55.06
N SER A 226 50.91 -8.91 54.15
CA SER A 226 50.92 -10.37 54.15
C SER A 226 52.33 -10.94 54.01
N ALA A 227 53.18 -10.35 53.16
CA ALA A 227 54.58 -10.71 53.05
C ALA A 227 55.34 -10.43 54.36
N GLY A 228 55.13 -9.26 54.98
CA GLY A 228 55.74 -8.91 56.26
C GLY A 228 55.30 -9.84 57.40
N LEU A 229 54.03 -10.20 57.47
CA LEU A 229 53.50 -11.15 58.45
C LEU A 229 54.05 -12.57 58.24
N SER A 230 54.25 -12.99 56.99
CA SER A 230 54.89 -14.27 56.67
C SER A 230 56.35 -14.30 57.13
N GLN A 231 57.10 -13.21 56.89
CA GLN A 231 58.47 -13.07 57.38
C GLN A 231 58.50 -13.07 58.92
N LEU A 232 57.57 -12.39 59.57
CA LEU A 232 57.46 -12.36 61.01
C LEU A 232 57.14 -13.74 61.61
N ALA A 233 56.27 -14.52 60.97
CA ALA A 233 56.00 -15.90 61.36
C ALA A 233 57.26 -16.78 61.27
N ALA A 234 58.07 -16.64 60.22
CA ALA A 234 59.35 -17.34 60.07
C ALA A 234 60.36 -16.94 61.17
N ASN A 235 60.45 -15.64 61.47
CA ASN A 235 61.29 -15.14 62.56
C ASN A 235 60.84 -15.70 63.91
N ASN A 236 59.54 -15.74 64.17
CA ASN A 236 59.01 -16.29 65.42
C ASN A 236 59.32 -17.79 65.57
N SER A 237 59.26 -18.57 64.49
CA SER A 237 59.68 -19.98 64.50
C SER A 237 61.16 -20.12 64.85
N THR A 238 62.01 -19.23 64.31
CA THR A 238 63.45 -19.19 64.63
C THR A 238 63.70 -18.83 66.10
N ILE A 239 62.97 -17.84 66.65
CA ILE A 239 63.08 -17.43 68.05
C ILE A 239 62.62 -18.57 68.97
N LEU A 240 61.49 -19.22 68.68
CA LEU A 240 61.01 -20.40 69.41
C LEU A 240 62.08 -21.50 69.44
N GLY A 241 62.65 -21.86 68.28
CA GLY A 241 63.76 -22.81 68.20
C GLY A 241 64.98 -22.40 69.04
N GLY A 242 65.34 -21.11 69.00
CA GLY A 242 66.40 -20.53 69.83
C GLY A 242 66.11 -20.63 71.33
N THR A 243 64.88 -20.34 71.77
CA THR A 243 64.48 -20.48 73.18
C THR A 243 64.52 -21.93 73.67
N THR A 244 64.12 -22.89 72.83
CA THR A 244 64.24 -24.33 73.14
C THR A 244 65.70 -24.76 73.26
N ALA A 245 66.56 -24.31 72.33
CA ALA A 245 67.99 -24.59 72.40
C ALA A 245 68.64 -24.00 73.65
N LEU A 246 68.28 -22.77 74.00
CA LEU A 246 68.75 -22.11 75.22
C LEU A 246 68.27 -22.85 76.48
N GLN A 247 67.00 -23.27 76.54
CA GLN A 247 66.48 -24.07 77.65
C GLN A 247 67.24 -25.39 77.82
N ALA A 248 67.55 -26.09 76.71
CA ALA A 248 68.37 -27.29 76.76
C ALA A 248 69.80 -27.00 77.26
N GLY A 249 70.39 -25.87 76.86
CA GLY A 249 71.68 -25.39 77.37
C GLY A 249 71.65 -25.11 78.87
N THR A 250 70.63 -24.41 79.36
CA THR A 250 70.44 -24.12 80.78
C THR A 250 70.26 -25.40 81.60
N ASN A 251 69.55 -26.40 81.09
CA ASN A 251 69.43 -27.71 81.76
C ASN A 251 70.78 -28.41 81.89
N LYS A 252 71.62 -28.37 80.84
CA LYS A 252 72.98 -28.91 80.88
C LYS A 252 73.85 -28.16 81.89
N LEU A 253 73.73 -26.83 81.94
CA LEU A 253 74.47 -26.00 82.89
C LEU A 253 74.08 -26.31 84.34
N ALA A 254 72.79 -26.43 84.64
CA ALA A 254 72.30 -26.82 85.95
C ALA A 254 72.81 -28.22 86.36
N ALA A 255 72.77 -29.20 85.46
CA ALA A 255 73.31 -30.54 85.72
C ALA A 255 74.83 -30.53 85.95
N GLY A 256 75.57 -29.73 85.18
CA GLY A 256 77.00 -29.52 85.37
C GLY A 256 77.32 -28.87 86.72
N ALA A 257 76.52 -27.90 87.15
CA ALA A 257 76.65 -27.24 88.44
C ALA A 257 76.40 -28.20 89.62
N VAL A 258 75.38 -29.07 89.54
CA VAL A 258 75.16 -30.16 90.52
C VAL A 258 76.36 -31.10 90.60
N THR A 259 76.96 -31.44 89.44
CA THR A 259 78.13 -32.32 89.39
C THR A 259 79.36 -31.65 90.02
N LEU A 260 79.54 -30.35 89.77
CA LEU A 260 80.64 -29.56 90.34
C LEU A 260 80.52 -29.44 91.86
N ASP A 261 79.31 -29.19 92.36
CA ASP A 261 78.97 -29.13 93.79
C ASP A 261 79.33 -30.44 94.50
N ALA A 262 78.87 -31.58 93.96
CA ALA A 262 79.23 -32.90 94.49
C ALA A 262 80.74 -33.17 94.46
N GLY A 263 81.45 -32.71 93.42
CA GLY A 263 82.90 -32.80 93.34
C GLY A 263 83.60 -31.94 94.41
N ALA A 264 83.10 -30.74 94.66
CA ALA A 264 83.61 -29.85 95.70
C ALA A 264 83.40 -30.45 97.10
N GLU A 265 82.25 -31.08 97.37
CA GLU A 265 81.99 -31.82 98.61
C GLU A 265 82.95 -33.00 98.79
N GLN A 266 83.23 -33.78 97.73
CA GLN A 266 84.18 -34.88 97.80
C GLN A 266 85.60 -34.39 98.13
N VAL A 267 86.04 -33.29 97.51
CA VAL A 267 87.34 -32.66 97.82
C VAL A 267 87.37 -32.15 99.26
N ALA A 268 86.31 -31.47 99.72
CA ALA A 268 86.21 -31.00 101.10
C ALA A 268 86.27 -32.16 102.10
N GLY A 269 85.60 -33.28 101.81
CA GLY A 269 85.66 -34.50 102.61
C GLY A 269 87.07 -35.11 102.68
N GLY A 270 87.77 -35.20 101.54
CA GLY A 270 89.15 -35.67 101.48
C GLY A 270 90.13 -34.76 102.23
N LEU A 271 89.95 -33.44 102.11
CA LEU A 271 90.74 -32.45 102.86
C LEU A 271 90.50 -32.55 104.36
N ALA A 272 89.26 -32.78 104.79
CA ALA A 272 88.93 -32.99 106.21
C ALA A 272 89.62 -34.25 106.77
N GLN A 273 89.66 -35.35 106.00
CA GLN A 273 90.39 -36.56 106.38
C GLN A 273 91.90 -36.30 106.50
N LEU A 274 92.48 -35.58 105.54
CA LEU A 274 93.90 -35.24 105.57
C LEU A 274 94.23 -34.29 106.73
N ASN A 275 93.33 -33.34 107.05
CA ASN A 275 93.45 -32.44 108.20
C ASN A 275 93.35 -33.18 109.54
N ALA A 276 92.60 -34.28 109.61
CA ALA A 276 92.59 -35.15 110.78
C ALA A 276 93.86 -36.02 110.89
N GLY A 277 94.39 -36.50 109.76
CA GLY A 277 95.54 -37.41 109.71
C GLY A 277 96.91 -36.74 109.87
N ALA A 278 97.11 -35.55 109.31
CA ALA A 278 98.41 -34.87 109.33
C ALA A 278 98.91 -34.54 110.75
N PRO A 279 98.09 -34.02 111.68
CA PRO A 279 98.51 -33.80 113.07
C PRO A 279 98.86 -35.10 113.80
N ALA A 280 98.10 -36.19 113.53
CA ALA A 280 98.37 -37.50 114.10
C ALA A 280 99.72 -38.06 113.61
N LEU A 281 100.04 -37.91 112.32
CA LEU A 281 101.33 -38.29 111.75
C LEU A 281 102.48 -37.43 112.33
N ALA A 282 102.29 -36.12 112.43
CA ALA A 282 103.27 -35.21 113.02
C ALA A 282 103.53 -35.53 114.51
N LYS A 283 102.49 -35.94 115.25
CA LYS A 283 102.63 -36.41 116.63
C LYS A 283 103.38 -37.74 116.68
N GLY A 284 102.99 -38.73 115.88
CA GLY A 284 103.66 -40.04 115.86
C GLY A 284 105.13 -39.95 115.46
N ALA A 285 105.47 -39.06 114.53
CA ALA A 285 106.86 -38.77 114.17
C ALA A 285 107.65 -38.13 115.34
N ARG A 286 107.04 -37.17 116.06
CA ARG A 286 107.66 -36.60 117.26
C ARG A 286 107.86 -37.63 118.37
N ASP A 287 106.86 -38.46 118.64
CA ASP A 287 106.95 -39.53 119.63
C ASP A 287 108.06 -40.53 119.27
N ALA A 288 108.19 -40.88 117.98
CA ALA A 288 109.26 -41.74 117.48
C ALA A 288 110.65 -41.10 117.55
N ALA A 289 110.77 -39.79 117.30
CA ALA A 289 112.01 -39.03 117.50
C ALA A 289 112.46 -39.09 118.97
N THR A 290 111.54 -38.82 119.90
CA THR A 290 111.82 -38.92 121.35
C THR A 290 112.25 -40.33 121.74
N GLY A 291 111.56 -41.37 121.25
CA GLY A 291 111.97 -42.76 121.51
C GLY A 291 113.34 -43.12 120.92
N ALA A 292 113.70 -42.53 119.78
CA ALA A 292 115.02 -42.69 119.18
C ALA A 292 116.12 -41.98 120.00
N GLU A 293 115.88 -40.76 120.48
CA GLU A 293 116.79 -40.04 121.39
C GLU A 293 117.01 -40.83 122.70
N GLU A 294 115.94 -41.41 123.27
CA GLU A 294 116.02 -42.28 124.45
C GLU A 294 116.85 -43.54 124.17
N LEU A 295 116.67 -44.17 123.01
CA LEU A 295 117.42 -45.36 122.59
C LEU A 295 118.90 -45.03 122.37
N GLU A 296 119.21 -43.89 121.76
CA GLU A 296 120.58 -43.41 121.57
C GLU A 296 121.27 -43.20 122.92
N SER A 297 120.61 -42.48 123.84
CA SER A 297 121.10 -42.24 125.19
C SER A 297 121.34 -43.55 125.96
N GLY A 298 120.40 -44.48 125.88
CA GLY A 298 120.53 -45.82 126.48
C GLY A 298 121.69 -46.63 125.88
N ALA A 299 121.86 -46.60 124.56
CA ALA A 299 122.96 -47.27 123.88
C ALA A 299 124.33 -46.65 124.25
N ALA A 300 124.40 -45.32 124.38
CA ALA A 300 125.58 -44.62 124.87
C ALA A 300 125.93 -45.01 126.31
N ALA A 301 124.93 -45.12 127.19
CA ALA A 301 125.12 -45.60 128.56
C ALA A 301 125.65 -47.04 128.61
N VAL A 302 125.12 -47.94 127.77
CA VAL A 302 125.62 -49.32 127.63
C VAL A 302 127.06 -49.33 127.13
N ALA A 303 127.38 -48.56 126.09
CA ALA A 303 128.76 -48.46 125.57
C ALA A 303 129.74 -47.95 126.64
N GLY A 304 129.33 -46.96 127.45
CA GLY A 304 130.10 -46.46 128.59
C GLY A 304 130.34 -47.53 129.66
N GLY A 305 129.28 -48.26 130.05
CA GLY A 305 129.37 -49.35 131.02
C GLY A 305 130.23 -50.53 130.53
N VAL A 306 130.11 -50.89 129.26
CA VAL A 306 130.92 -51.93 128.60
C VAL A 306 132.39 -51.52 128.54
N SER A 307 132.69 -50.25 128.23
CA SER A 307 134.06 -49.72 128.24
C SER A 307 134.69 -49.80 129.63
N ALA A 308 133.92 -49.48 130.68
CA ALA A 308 134.36 -49.63 132.06
C ALA A 308 134.61 -51.11 132.43
N ALA A 309 133.72 -52.02 132.02
CA ALA A 309 133.89 -53.46 132.23
C ALA A 309 135.11 -54.03 131.49
N GLN A 310 135.36 -53.56 130.25
CA GLN A 310 136.53 -53.96 129.47
C GLN A 310 137.82 -53.54 130.17
N ALA A 311 137.92 -52.28 130.63
CA ALA A 311 139.07 -51.81 131.39
C ALA A 311 139.30 -52.64 132.67
N GLY A 312 138.22 -53.08 133.33
CA GLY A 312 138.28 -54.00 134.47
C GLY A 312 138.80 -55.40 134.09
N ALA A 313 138.34 -55.96 132.97
CA ALA A 313 138.78 -57.24 132.45
C ALA A 313 140.26 -57.23 132.02
N ASP A 314 140.70 -56.17 131.34
CA ASP A 314 142.11 -55.95 130.98
C ASP A 314 142.99 -55.86 132.22
N THR A 315 142.54 -55.12 133.24
CA THR A 315 143.24 -55.01 134.53
C THR A 315 143.34 -56.37 135.22
N LEU A 316 142.27 -57.16 135.20
CA LEU A 316 142.24 -58.50 135.79
C LEU A 316 143.20 -59.44 135.03
N ALA A 317 143.15 -59.45 133.69
CA ALA A 317 144.05 -60.24 132.86
C ALA A 317 145.52 -59.91 133.15
N GLY A 318 145.86 -58.62 133.27
CA GLY A 318 147.21 -58.19 133.64
C GLY A 318 147.66 -58.68 135.02
N LYS A 319 146.79 -58.59 136.04
CA LYS A 319 147.09 -59.10 137.39
C LYS A 319 147.27 -60.63 137.41
N ILE A 320 146.44 -61.37 136.66
CA ILE A 320 146.58 -62.83 136.54
C ILE A 320 147.87 -63.19 135.79
N GLY A 321 148.25 -62.44 134.75
CA GLY A 321 149.54 -62.63 134.08
C GLY A 321 150.73 -62.45 135.01
N GLY A 322 150.64 -61.51 135.96
CA GLY A 322 151.63 -61.39 137.04
C GLY A 322 151.67 -62.62 137.96
N LEU A 323 150.50 -63.24 138.25
CA LEU A 323 150.42 -64.48 139.02
C LEU A 323 150.99 -65.69 138.26
N VAL A 324 150.73 -65.81 136.95
CA VAL A 324 151.34 -66.82 136.07
C VAL A 324 152.86 -66.71 136.13
N ALA A 325 153.39 -65.51 135.88
CA ALA A 325 154.83 -65.27 135.92
C ALA A 325 155.44 -65.61 137.30
N GLY A 326 154.76 -65.27 138.39
CA GLY A 326 155.19 -65.63 139.75
C GLY A 326 155.15 -67.14 140.01
N ALA A 327 154.11 -67.84 139.55
CA ALA A 327 153.97 -69.28 139.68
C ALA A 327 155.02 -70.04 138.85
N ASP A 328 155.30 -69.58 137.62
CA ASP A 328 156.37 -70.11 136.77
C ASP A 328 157.75 -69.93 137.42
N GLN A 329 158.00 -68.77 138.05
CA GLN A 329 159.23 -68.55 138.81
C GLN A 329 159.36 -69.52 139.99
N VAL A 330 158.30 -69.75 140.76
CA VAL A 330 158.29 -70.73 141.86
C VAL A 330 158.50 -72.14 141.34
N GLN A 331 157.82 -72.54 140.26
CA GLN A 331 157.98 -73.84 139.63
C GLN A 331 159.42 -74.05 139.16
N GLY A 332 159.97 -73.12 138.38
CA GLY A 332 161.34 -73.20 137.86
C GLY A 332 162.39 -73.21 138.97
N GLY A 333 162.20 -72.39 140.02
CA GLY A 333 163.06 -72.38 141.20
C GLY A 333 163.04 -73.71 141.96
N ASN A 334 161.86 -74.33 142.12
CA ASN A 334 161.72 -75.62 142.78
C ASN A 334 162.25 -76.79 141.94
N LEU A 335 162.08 -76.79 140.62
CA LEU A 335 162.72 -77.79 139.75
C LEU A 335 164.25 -77.70 139.84
N ALA A 336 164.80 -76.47 139.83
CA ALA A 336 166.22 -76.26 140.02
C ALA A 336 166.72 -76.71 141.40
N LEU A 337 165.90 -76.53 142.45
CA LEU A 337 166.19 -77.03 143.80
C LEU A 337 166.14 -78.55 143.87
N GLN A 338 165.10 -79.17 143.29
CA GLN A 338 164.95 -80.62 143.19
C GLN A 338 166.17 -81.25 142.51
N ASP A 339 166.58 -80.74 141.34
CA ASP A 339 167.75 -81.23 140.60
C ASP A 339 169.02 -81.20 141.46
N LYS A 340 169.25 -80.10 142.18
CA LYS A 340 170.41 -79.98 143.10
C LYS A 340 170.32 -80.98 144.25
N LEU A 341 169.14 -81.15 144.86
CA LEU A 341 168.95 -82.11 145.95
C LEU A 341 169.15 -83.56 145.48
N THR A 342 168.68 -83.92 144.28
CA THR A 342 168.92 -85.24 143.68
C THR A 342 170.40 -85.45 143.36
N GLN A 343 171.11 -84.44 142.85
CA GLN A 343 172.57 -84.51 142.66
C GLN A 343 173.30 -84.73 144.00
N LEU A 344 172.92 -84.00 145.06
CA LEU A 344 173.49 -84.19 146.41
C LEU A 344 173.20 -85.59 146.96
N ALA A 345 171.97 -86.11 146.78
CA ALA A 345 171.59 -87.45 147.22
C ALA A 345 172.39 -88.56 146.49
N GLY A 346 172.74 -88.35 145.21
CA GLY A 346 173.59 -89.25 144.43
C GLY A 346 175.06 -89.25 144.84
N ALA A 347 175.53 -88.20 145.52
CA ALA A 347 176.93 -88.00 145.92
C ALA A 347 177.26 -88.51 147.34
N THR A 348 176.27 -88.98 148.10
CA THR A 348 176.45 -89.50 149.48
C THR A 348 176.22 -91.01 149.55
N ASP A 349 177.05 -91.70 150.35
CA ASP A 349 176.92 -93.14 150.63
C ASP A 349 176.13 -93.43 151.93
N ASP A 350 175.73 -92.40 152.69
CA ASP A 350 174.91 -92.55 153.90
C ASP A 350 173.42 -92.79 153.53
N PRO A 351 172.85 -93.96 153.86
CA PRO A 351 171.50 -94.32 153.44
C PRO A 351 170.41 -93.46 154.08
N THR A 352 170.62 -92.92 155.28
CA THR A 352 169.62 -92.10 155.98
C THR A 352 169.57 -90.70 155.41
N LEU A 353 170.74 -90.08 155.20
CA LEU A 353 170.85 -88.75 154.61
C LEU A 353 170.36 -88.75 153.16
N LYS A 354 170.67 -89.82 152.41
CA LYS A 354 170.16 -90.02 151.05
C LYS A 354 168.63 -90.04 151.00
N ALA A 355 167.98 -90.83 151.86
CA ALA A 355 166.52 -90.91 151.92
C ALA A 355 165.85 -89.56 152.29
N GLN A 356 166.46 -88.79 153.20
CA GLN A 356 165.96 -87.46 153.55
C GLN A 356 166.10 -86.44 152.41
N LEU A 357 167.22 -86.46 151.69
CA LEU A 357 167.44 -85.60 150.51
C LEU A 357 166.50 -85.99 149.36
N GLU A 358 166.27 -87.28 149.13
CA GLU A 358 165.30 -87.79 148.14
C GLU A 358 163.85 -87.42 148.50
N ALA A 359 163.48 -87.49 149.79
CA ALA A 359 162.18 -87.06 150.27
C ALA A 359 161.97 -85.55 150.08
N LEU A 360 162.99 -84.73 150.38
CA LEU A 360 162.94 -83.29 150.18
C LEU A 360 162.91 -82.91 148.69
N ALA A 361 163.68 -83.61 147.85
CA ALA A 361 163.63 -83.47 146.40
C ALA A 361 162.22 -83.81 145.87
N SER A 362 161.60 -84.87 146.39
CA SER A 362 160.22 -85.26 146.05
C SER A 362 159.21 -84.20 146.49
N SER A 363 159.34 -83.64 147.70
CA SER A 363 158.50 -82.52 148.16
C SER A 363 158.70 -81.26 147.31
N SER A 364 159.95 -80.94 146.92
CA SER A 364 160.27 -79.80 146.06
C SER A 364 159.65 -79.98 144.66
N GLY A 365 159.72 -81.19 144.09
CA GLY A 365 159.04 -81.55 142.85
C GLY A 365 157.51 -81.52 142.96
N GLY A 366 156.94 -81.91 144.10
CA GLY A 366 155.51 -81.77 144.39
C GLY A 366 155.06 -80.31 144.43
N LEU A 367 155.85 -79.42 145.04
CA LEU A 367 155.60 -77.97 145.00
C LEU A 367 155.77 -77.39 143.60
N ALA A 368 156.75 -77.87 142.81
CA ALA A 368 156.89 -77.46 141.41
C ALA A 368 155.67 -77.88 140.58
N ALA A 369 155.17 -79.10 140.76
CA ALA A 369 153.95 -79.57 140.11
C ALA A 369 152.73 -78.74 140.52
N GLY A 370 152.58 -78.43 141.82
CA GLY A 370 151.53 -77.55 142.32
C GLY A 370 151.62 -76.13 141.78
N ALA A 371 152.82 -75.55 141.71
CA ALA A 371 153.05 -74.24 141.09
C ALA A 371 152.75 -74.25 139.59
N GLY A 372 153.10 -75.34 138.88
CA GLY A 372 152.74 -75.54 137.47
C GLY A 372 151.23 -75.68 137.26
N GLN A 373 150.50 -76.35 138.17
CA GLN A 373 149.04 -76.39 138.14
C GLN A 373 148.41 -75.01 138.36
N VAL A 374 148.97 -74.21 139.29
CA VAL A 374 148.55 -72.82 139.52
C VAL A 374 148.84 -71.96 138.29
N SER A 375 150.02 -72.07 137.68
CA SER A 375 150.38 -71.36 136.45
C SER A 375 149.46 -71.72 135.29
N ALA A 376 149.17 -73.01 135.08
CA ALA A 376 148.27 -73.47 134.04
C ALA A 376 146.82 -72.96 134.27
N GLY A 377 146.32 -73.06 135.50
CA GLY A 377 145.00 -72.54 135.88
C GLY A 377 144.90 -71.03 135.75
N ALA A 378 145.94 -70.29 136.16
CA ALA A 378 146.03 -68.84 136.01
C ALA A 378 146.13 -68.44 134.53
N SER A 379 146.88 -69.17 133.71
CA SER A 379 146.97 -68.93 132.27
C SER A 379 145.60 -69.11 131.58
N GLN A 380 144.85 -70.15 131.97
CA GLN A 380 143.49 -70.35 131.50
C GLN A 380 142.55 -69.21 131.94
N ALA A 381 142.67 -68.74 133.18
CA ALA A 381 141.89 -67.61 133.69
C ALA A 381 142.26 -66.28 133.01
N GLN A 382 143.54 -66.05 132.71
CA GLN A 382 144.02 -64.89 131.96
C GLN A 382 143.49 -64.89 130.52
N ALA A 383 143.52 -66.06 129.85
CA ALA A 383 142.92 -66.23 128.53
C ALA A 383 141.41 -65.96 128.56
N GLY A 384 140.71 -66.42 129.62
CA GLY A 384 139.30 -66.11 129.84
C GLY A 384 139.03 -64.61 130.05
N ALA A 385 139.84 -63.93 130.87
CA ALA A 385 139.71 -62.48 131.09
C ALA A 385 140.00 -61.66 129.83
N SER A 386 141.00 -62.08 129.03
CA SER A 386 141.33 -61.44 127.74
C SER A 386 140.22 -61.69 126.70
N GLY A 387 139.66 -62.91 126.66
CA GLY A 387 138.52 -63.25 125.81
C GLY A 387 137.26 -62.48 126.18
N LEU A 388 137.03 -62.24 127.47
CA LEU A 388 135.98 -61.34 127.95
C LEU A 388 136.21 -59.90 127.49
N ALA A 389 137.43 -59.37 127.63
CA ALA A 389 137.77 -58.03 127.16
C ALA A 389 137.51 -57.86 125.66
N SER A 390 137.91 -58.83 124.82
CA SER A 390 137.61 -58.79 123.38
C SER A 390 136.12 -58.86 123.08
N SER A 391 135.35 -59.67 123.82
CA SER A 391 133.89 -59.78 123.61
C SER A 391 133.17 -58.49 124.01
N LEU A 392 133.70 -57.75 124.98
CA LEU A 392 133.19 -56.43 125.38
C LEU A 392 133.48 -55.37 124.31
N VAL A 393 134.58 -55.45 123.56
CA VAL A 393 134.82 -54.58 122.39
C VAL A 393 133.72 -54.76 121.35
N ASP A 394 133.36 -56.01 121.03
CA ASP A 394 132.29 -56.29 120.06
C ASP A 394 130.93 -55.77 120.54
N LEU A 395 130.64 -55.92 121.84
CA LEU A 395 129.40 -55.40 122.43
C LEU A 395 129.36 -53.86 122.40
N SER A 396 130.48 -53.18 122.67
CA SER A 396 130.60 -51.71 122.57
C SER A 396 130.40 -51.22 121.13
N ALA A 397 130.97 -51.92 120.15
CA ALA A 397 130.73 -51.65 118.74
C ALA A 397 129.25 -51.87 118.35
N GLY A 398 128.61 -52.91 118.91
CA GLY A 398 127.17 -53.16 118.76
C GLY A 398 126.32 -52.02 119.33
N ALA A 399 126.61 -51.56 120.55
CA ALA A 399 125.93 -50.43 121.17
C ALA A 399 126.10 -49.14 120.35
N SER A 400 127.30 -48.88 119.83
CA SER A 400 127.57 -47.72 118.95
C SER A 400 126.76 -47.78 117.64
N LYS A 401 126.58 -48.97 117.05
CA LYS A 401 125.72 -49.16 115.87
C LYS A 401 124.25 -48.90 116.18
N VAL A 402 123.77 -49.29 117.37
CA VAL A 402 122.40 -48.99 117.82
C VAL A 402 122.21 -47.48 117.99
N ALA A 403 123.16 -46.78 118.62
CA ALA A 403 123.13 -45.32 118.76
C ALA A 403 123.05 -44.62 117.39
N GLY A 404 123.95 -44.95 116.45
CA GLY A 404 123.92 -44.37 115.11
C GLY A 404 122.69 -44.76 114.27
N GLY A 405 122.05 -45.90 114.57
CA GLY A 405 120.75 -46.27 113.99
C GLY A 405 119.59 -45.44 114.54
N ALA A 406 119.64 -45.15 115.84
CA ALA A 406 118.67 -44.32 116.53
C ALA A 406 118.75 -42.85 116.06
N GLU A 407 119.96 -42.30 115.90
CA GLU A 407 120.18 -40.95 115.33
C GLU A 407 119.54 -40.82 113.94
N LYS A 408 119.79 -41.79 113.05
CA LYS A 408 119.16 -41.81 111.71
C LYS A 408 117.63 -41.90 111.75
N LEU A 409 117.08 -42.61 112.72
CA LEU A 409 115.63 -42.68 112.93
C LEU A 409 115.09 -41.34 113.40
N ALA A 410 115.78 -40.67 114.34
CA ALA A 410 115.43 -39.33 114.80
C ALA A 410 115.42 -38.33 113.62
N ASP A 411 116.46 -38.30 112.79
CA ASP A 411 116.52 -37.46 111.58
C ASP A 411 115.38 -37.76 110.60
N GLY A 412 115.11 -39.04 110.33
CA GLY A 412 114.03 -39.46 109.44
C GLY A 412 112.65 -39.02 109.95
N THR A 413 112.41 -39.16 111.26
CA THR A 413 111.15 -38.72 111.88
C THR A 413 111.01 -37.21 111.94
N ALA A 414 112.11 -36.46 112.10
CA ALA A 414 112.10 -35.00 111.99
C ALA A 414 111.68 -34.55 110.58
N LEU A 415 112.18 -35.20 109.52
CA LEU A 415 111.74 -34.94 108.14
C LEU A 415 110.25 -35.25 107.93
N VAL A 416 109.75 -36.36 108.47
CA VAL A 416 108.31 -36.71 108.40
C VAL A 416 107.46 -35.68 109.13
N SER A 417 107.87 -35.25 110.33
CA SER A 417 107.19 -34.21 111.11
C SER A 417 107.13 -32.87 110.34
N ALA A 418 108.25 -32.43 109.76
CA ALA A 418 108.31 -31.23 108.94
C ALA A 418 107.44 -31.34 107.67
N GLY A 419 107.39 -32.52 107.04
CA GLY A 419 106.51 -32.80 105.91
C GLY A 419 105.03 -32.71 106.30
N ALA A 420 104.64 -33.31 107.43
CA ALA A 420 103.28 -33.26 107.94
C ALA A 420 102.84 -31.82 108.28
N GLN A 421 103.72 -30.99 108.84
CA GLN A 421 103.45 -29.56 109.08
C GLN A 421 103.26 -28.77 107.77
N LYS A 422 104.03 -29.07 106.72
CA LYS A 422 103.83 -28.45 105.40
C LYS A 422 102.47 -28.82 104.80
N VAL A 423 102.03 -30.07 104.97
CA VAL A 423 100.69 -30.51 104.55
C VAL A 423 99.62 -29.74 105.32
N GLU A 424 99.74 -29.62 106.64
CA GLU A 424 98.83 -28.84 107.48
C GLU A 424 98.74 -27.37 107.03
N GLY A 425 99.87 -26.73 106.75
CA GLY A 425 99.90 -25.36 106.23
C GLY A 425 99.25 -25.19 104.85
N GLY A 426 99.29 -26.23 103.99
CA GLY A 426 98.65 -26.23 102.68
C GLY A 426 97.16 -26.54 102.70
N LEU A 427 96.65 -27.20 103.75
CA LEU A 427 95.25 -27.62 103.83
C LEU A 427 94.27 -26.45 103.96
N ALA A 428 94.64 -25.38 104.67
CA ALA A 428 93.79 -24.21 104.86
C ALA A 428 93.38 -23.53 103.54
N PRO A 429 94.32 -23.13 102.64
CA PRO A 429 93.95 -22.52 101.36
C PRO A 429 93.20 -23.49 100.43
N LEU A 430 93.51 -24.79 100.46
CA LEU A 430 92.76 -25.78 99.67
C LEU A 430 91.31 -25.93 100.16
N THR A 431 91.09 -25.94 101.48
CA THR A 431 89.75 -26.03 102.08
C THR A 431 88.92 -24.79 101.75
N ALA A 432 89.53 -23.60 101.82
CA ALA A 432 88.89 -22.37 101.38
C ALA A 432 88.55 -22.41 99.88
N GLY A 433 89.45 -22.96 99.04
CA GLY A 433 89.22 -23.16 97.61
C GLY A 433 88.04 -24.09 97.32
N ALA A 434 87.95 -25.22 98.03
CA ALA A 434 86.84 -26.16 97.90
C ALA A 434 85.50 -25.53 98.32
N ALA A 435 85.49 -24.78 99.42
CA ALA A 435 84.29 -24.05 99.88
C ALA A 435 83.84 -22.98 98.86
N ASN A 436 84.78 -22.23 98.29
CA ASN A 436 84.47 -21.24 97.25
C ASN A 436 83.93 -21.90 95.97
N LEU A 437 84.46 -23.08 95.60
CA LEU A 437 83.97 -23.83 94.46
C LEU A 437 82.54 -24.32 94.68
N ALA A 438 82.23 -24.85 95.87
CA ALA A 438 80.88 -25.25 96.25
C ALA A 438 79.91 -24.05 96.19
N ALA A 439 80.27 -22.92 96.82
CA ALA A 439 79.46 -21.70 96.77
C ALA A 439 79.19 -21.21 95.34
N GLY A 440 80.23 -21.16 94.49
CA GLY A 440 80.08 -20.77 93.09
C GLY A 440 79.23 -21.74 92.27
N SER A 441 79.26 -23.04 92.60
CA SER A 441 78.41 -24.03 91.95
C SER A 441 76.93 -23.91 92.36
N GLU A 442 76.66 -23.51 93.61
CA GLU A 442 75.30 -23.22 94.07
C GLU A 442 74.74 -21.95 93.44
N ASP A 443 75.55 -20.89 93.35
CA ASP A 443 75.19 -19.68 92.60
C ASP A 443 74.86 -20.00 91.13
N LEU A 444 75.60 -20.92 90.52
CA LEU A 444 75.35 -21.36 89.15
C LEU A 444 74.04 -22.18 89.03
N LYS A 445 73.68 -22.99 90.03
CA LYS A 445 72.39 -23.71 90.10
C LYS A 445 71.24 -22.71 90.19
N VAL A 446 71.33 -21.73 91.10
CA VAL A 446 70.32 -20.67 91.26
C VAL A 446 70.19 -19.83 89.99
N GLY A 447 71.30 -19.38 89.41
CA GLY A 447 71.31 -18.60 88.17
C GLY A 447 70.69 -19.36 86.99
N SER A 448 70.99 -20.67 86.87
CA SER A 448 70.40 -21.53 85.85
C SER A 448 68.89 -21.72 86.07
N ALA A 449 68.44 -21.91 87.32
CA ALA A 449 67.02 -22.02 87.64
C ALA A 449 66.24 -20.74 87.31
N ASN A 450 66.80 -19.57 87.63
CA ASN A 450 66.19 -18.28 87.29
C ASN A 450 66.09 -18.08 85.77
N LEU A 451 67.14 -18.43 85.02
CA LEU A 451 67.10 -18.38 83.55
C LEU A 451 66.05 -19.35 82.99
N GLN A 452 65.96 -20.56 83.53
CA GLN A 452 64.95 -21.55 83.12
C GLN A 452 63.52 -21.05 83.39
N ALA A 453 63.28 -20.41 84.53
CA ALA A 453 62.00 -19.79 84.86
C ALA A 453 61.64 -18.67 83.87
N GLY A 454 62.60 -17.79 83.55
CA GLY A 454 62.42 -16.74 82.54
C GLY A 454 62.12 -17.29 81.15
N LEU A 455 62.80 -18.36 80.74
CA LEU A 455 62.52 -19.06 79.47
C LEU A 455 61.15 -19.72 79.47
N GLY A 456 60.72 -20.26 80.62
CA GLY A 456 59.38 -20.81 80.82
C GLY A 456 58.27 -19.78 80.69
N GLN A 457 58.53 -18.50 80.95
CA GLN A 457 57.60 -17.39 80.71
C GLN A 457 57.68 -16.85 79.26
N LEU A 458 58.89 -16.80 78.69
CA LEU A 458 59.11 -16.27 77.35
C LEU A 458 58.46 -17.14 76.26
N ALA A 459 58.55 -18.48 76.37
CA ALA A 459 58.01 -19.38 75.37
C ALA A 459 56.48 -19.24 75.17
N PRO A 460 55.64 -19.23 76.22
CA PRO A 460 54.21 -18.89 76.10
C PRO A 460 53.96 -17.50 75.50
N GLY A 461 54.75 -16.49 75.88
CA GLY A 461 54.64 -15.14 75.33
C GLY A 461 54.88 -15.10 73.81
N ILE A 462 55.89 -15.83 73.32
CA ILE A 462 56.14 -15.96 71.87
C ILE A 462 55.00 -16.71 71.19
N GLN A 463 54.45 -17.76 71.80
CA GLN A 463 53.31 -18.48 71.21
C GLN A 463 52.06 -17.59 71.11
N GLN A 464 51.78 -16.77 72.13
CA GLN A 464 50.69 -15.80 72.07
C GLN A 464 50.92 -14.75 70.98
N TYR A 465 52.16 -14.28 70.82
CA TYR A 465 52.54 -13.37 69.74
C TYR A 465 52.35 -14.01 68.35
N VAL A 466 52.77 -15.27 68.17
CA VAL A 466 52.54 -16.04 66.93
C VAL A 466 51.06 -16.16 66.61
N ALA A 467 50.22 -16.46 67.60
CA ALA A 467 48.78 -16.50 67.40
C ALA A 467 48.22 -15.14 66.95
N GLY A 468 48.70 -14.04 67.54
CA GLY A 468 48.35 -12.68 67.12
C GLY A 468 48.76 -12.37 65.68
N VAL A 469 49.97 -12.77 65.26
CA VAL A 469 50.43 -12.64 63.86
C VAL A 469 49.55 -13.46 62.92
N GLY A 470 49.14 -14.67 63.32
CA GLY A 470 48.22 -15.52 62.57
C GLY A 470 46.84 -14.86 62.39
N SER A 471 46.28 -14.28 63.44
CA SER A 471 45.02 -13.52 63.39
C SER A 471 45.12 -12.29 62.49
N ALA A 472 46.24 -11.55 62.57
CA ALA A 472 46.49 -10.40 61.69
C ALA A 472 46.58 -10.82 60.22
N TYR A 473 47.20 -11.96 59.93
CA TYR A 473 47.28 -12.51 58.58
C TYR A 473 45.89 -12.87 58.03
N ALA A 474 45.07 -13.54 58.84
CA ALA A 474 43.69 -13.86 58.50
C ALA A 474 42.86 -12.59 58.21
N GLY A 475 42.92 -11.59 59.09
CA GLY A 475 42.24 -10.30 58.88
C GLY A 475 42.72 -9.56 57.63
N SER A 476 44.02 -9.63 57.31
CA SER A 476 44.54 -9.09 56.05
C SER A 476 43.90 -9.77 54.83
N THR A 477 43.69 -11.08 54.92
CA THR A 477 43.12 -11.88 53.82
C THR A 477 41.65 -11.51 53.60
N GLU A 478 40.90 -11.29 54.68
CA GLU A 478 39.53 -10.75 54.62
C GLU A 478 39.49 -9.34 54.02
N LEU A 479 40.43 -8.46 54.37
CA LEU A 479 40.50 -7.10 53.82
C LEU A 479 40.73 -7.12 52.30
N VAL A 480 41.57 -8.02 51.78
CA VAL A 480 41.76 -8.21 50.34
C VAL A 480 40.49 -8.74 49.68
N ALA A 481 39.79 -9.67 50.31
CA ALA A 481 38.51 -10.17 49.80
C ALA A 481 37.47 -9.04 49.73
N GLY A 482 37.37 -8.22 50.78
CA GLY A 482 36.52 -7.02 50.81
C GLY A 482 36.88 -6.02 49.70
N ALA A 483 38.17 -5.72 49.52
CA ALA A 483 38.64 -4.83 48.45
C ALA A 483 38.33 -5.39 47.04
N LYS A 484 38.42 -6.72 46.84
CA LYS A 484 37.98 -7.36 45.58
C LYS A 484 36.49 -7.23 45.36
N THR A 485 35.67 -7.43 46.38
CA THR A 485 34.22 -7.26 46.30
C THR A 485 33.85 -5.81 45.96
N LEU A 486 34.50 -4.84 46.62
CA LEU A 486 34.30 -3.41 46.34
C LEU A 486 34.73 -3.04 44.91
N ALA A 487 35.88 -3.56 44.45
CA ALA A 487 36.34 -3.40 43.08
C ALA A 487 35.36 -4.03 42.06
N GLY A 488 34.79 -5.20 42.37
CA GLY A 488 33.77 -5.84 41.53
C GLY A 488 32.45 -5.05 41.47
N GLY A 489 32.02 -4.49 42.61
CA GLY A 489 30.85 -3.62 42.70
C GLY A 489 31.03 -2.33 41.91
N THR A 490 32.18 -1.65 42.07
CA THR A 490 32.51 -0.43 41.32
C THR A 490 32.68 -0.69 39.83
N ALA A 491 33.27 -1.82 39.43
CA ALA A 491 33.33 -2.21 38.01
C ALA A 491 31.93 -2.48 37.41
N THR A 492 30.99 -2.96 38.22
CA THR A 492 29.59 -3.14 37.80
C THR A 492 28.88 -1.80 37.68
N LEU A 493 29.10 -0.90 38.65
CA LEU A 493 28.59 0.47 38.59
C LEU A 493 29.11 1.18 37.33
N ALA A 494 30.42 1.19 37.10
CA ALA A 494 31.06 1.77 35.91
C ALA A 494 30.55 1.17 34.59
N ARG A 495 30.14 -0.11 34.56
CA ARG A 495 29.50 -0.72 33.37
C ARG A 495 28.08 -0.21 33.12
N ASN A 496 27.34 0.14 34.17
CA ASN A 496 25.95 0.58 34.07
C ASN A 496 25.81 2.10 33.94
N THR A 497 26.78 2.88 34.41
CA THR A 497 26.80 4.34 34.31
C THR A 497 26.64 4.83 32.85
N PRO A 498 27.32 4.27 31.83
CA PRO A 498 27.11 4.64 30.42
C PRO A 498 25.68 4.34 29.92
N VAL A 499 25.04 3.28 30.42
CA VAL A 499 23.65 2.93 30.05
C VAL A 499 22.69 3.98 30.59
N LEU A 500 22.89 4.41 31.84
CA LEU A 500 22.09 5.48 32.44
C LEU A 500 22.33 6.83 31.74
N ALA A 501 23.59 7.13 31.38
CA ALA A 501 23.95 8.31 30.59
C ALA A 501 23.19 8.34 29.25
N ALA A 502 23.26 7.23 28.49
CA ALA A 502 22.57 7.10 27.21
C ALA A 502 21.04 7.20 27.36
N GLY A 503 20.48 6.67 28.44
CA GLY A 503 19.06 6.80 28.78
C GLY A 503 18.65 8.26 29.06
N ALA A 504 19.47 8.98 29.83
CA ALA A 504 19.26 10.41 30.10
C ALA A 504 19.38 11.25 28.81
N GLU A 505 20.36 10.97 27.96
CA GLU A 505 20.55 11.65 26.67
C GLU A 505 19.39 11.36 25.70
N SER A 506 18.88 10.13 25.69
CA SER A 506 17.67 9.75 24.94
C SER A 506 16.43 10.48 25.44
N LEU A 507 16.26 10.60 26.77
CA LEU A 507 15.17 11.36 27.37
C LEU A 507 15.28 12.85 27.02
N ALA A 508 16.47 13.43 27.12
CA ALA A 508 16.72 14.82 26.74
C ALA A 508 16.38 15.07 25.25
N THR A 509 16.79 14.16 24.37
CA THR A 509 16.49 14.23 22.93
C THR A 509 15.00 14.08 22.63
N GLY A 510 14.33 13.13 23.29
CA GLY A 510 12.88 12.94 23.20
C GLY A 510 12.12 14.17 23.68
N ASN A 511 12.55 14.78 24.77
CA ASN A 511 11.98 16.00 25.31
C ASN A 511 12.23 17.23 24.43
N ALA A 512 13.40 17.34 23.81
CA ALA A 512 13.67 18.38 22.83
C ALA A 512 12.73 18.24 21.61
N SER A 513 12.48 17.00 21.17
CA SER A 513 11.52 16.71 20.10
C SER A 513 10.08 17.02 20.50
N LEU A 514 9.67 16.69 21.73
CA LEU A 514 8.36 17.05 22.27
C LEU A 514 8.20 18.57 22.36
N ALA A 515 9.19 19.28 22.90
CA ALA A 515 9.19 20.74 23.00
C ALA A 515 9.09 21.40 21.61
N ALA A 516 9.83 20.87 20.62
CA ALA A 516 9.74 21.31 19.23
C ALA A 516 8.34 21.07 18.64
N GLY A 517 7.76 19.88 18.84
CA GLY A 517 6.42 19.54 18.39
C GLY A 517 5.33 20.40 19.05
N THR A 518 5.42 20.65 20.36
CA THR A 518 4.53 21.58 21.07
C THR A 518 4.72 23.01 20.59
N GLY A 519 5.95 23.42 20.26
CA GLY A 519 6.23 24.72 19.65
C GLY A 519 5.56 24.89 18.29
N GLN A 520 5.64 23.87 17.43
CA GLN A 520 4.95 23.84 16.14
C GLN A 520 3.43 23.88 16.30
N LEU A 521 2.87 23.07 17.20
CA LEU A 521 1.44 23.05 17.50
C LEU A 521 0.97 24.41 18.04
N LYS A 522 1.70 24.99 19.00
CA LYS A 522 1.45 26.35 19.52
C LYS A 522 1.49 27.41 18.42
N GLY A 523 2.42 27.28 17.47
CA GLY A 523 2.52 28.18 16.33
C GLY A 523 1.37 28.07 15.34
N GLY A 524 0.82 26.87 15.14
CA GLY A 524 -0.28 26.62 14.19
C GLY A 524 -1.68 26.88 14.74
N LEU A 525 -1.89 26.74 16.05
CA LEU A 525 -3.20 26.91 16.70
C LEU A 525 -3.86 28.29 16.47
N PRO A 526 -3.13 29.43 16.47
CA PRO A 526 -3.74 30.74 16.17
C PRO A 526 -4.36 30.82 14.77
N ALA A 527 -3.71 30.23 13.76
CA ALA A 527 -4.22 30.19 12.40
C ALA A 527 -5.45 29.28 12.29
N LEU A 528 -5.42 28.11 12.95
CA LEU A 528 -6.57 27.21 13.02
C LEU A 528 -7.75 27.83 13.77
N LEU A 529 -7.49 28.53 14.89
CA LEU A 529 -8.51 29.24 15.65
C LEU A 529 -9.15 30.34 14.78
N THR A 530 -8.33 31.08 14.04
CA THR A 530 -8.79 32.12 13.10
C THR A 530 -9.62 31.51 11.97
N GLY A 531 -9.20 30.39 11.39
CA GLY A 531 -9.98 29.68 10.38
C GLY A 531 -11.31 29.15 10.94
N ALA A 532 -11.29 28.57 12.14
CA ALA A 532 -12.50 28.06 12.80
C ALA A 532 -13.49 29.18 13.14
N THR A 533 -13.01 30.34 13.61
CA THR A 533 -13.87 31.50 13.87
C THR A 533 -14.38 32.15 12.60
N GLN A 534 -13.60 32.18 11.51
CA GLN A 534 -14.07 32.62 10.19
C GLN A 534 -15.17 31.72 9.64
N VAL A 535 -15.00 30.39 9.71
CA VAL A 535 -16.03 29.43 9.29
C VAL A 535 -17.27 29.55 10.17
N ALA A 536 -17.11 29.69 11.48
CA ALA A 536 -18.22 29.95 12.39
C ALA A 536 -18.97 31.23 12.03
N GLY A 537 -18.24 32.33 11.77
CA GLY A 537 -18.82 33.60 11.32
C GLY A 537 -19.60 33.47 10.01
N GLY A 538 -19.02 32.82 9.01
CA GLY A 538 -19.69 32.57 7.72
C GLY A 538 -20.92 31.68 7.85
N ASN A 539 -20.90 30.67 8.74
CA ASN A 539 -22.06 29.82 9.01
C ASN A 539 -23.17 30.55 9.76
N VAL A 540 -22.82 31.47 10.67
CA VAL A 540 -23.80 32.37 11.32
C VAL A 540 -24.45 33.28 10.27
N GLU A 541 -23.66 33.82 9.34
CA GLU A 541 -24.17 34.66 8.25
C GLU A 541 -25.08 33.87 7.29
N LEU A 542 -24.69 32.64 6.92
CA LEU A 542 -25.51 31.73 6.13
C LEU A 542 -26.83 31.39 6.84
N ALA A 543 -26.79 31.08 8.13
CA ALA A 543 -27.98 30.84 8.94
C ALA A 543 -28.88 32.09 8.97
N ALA A 544 -28.32 33.30 9.06
CA ALA A 544 -29.07 34.54 9.03
C ALA A 544 -29.76 34.83 7.69
N GLN A 545 -29.18 34.39 6.56
CA GLN A 545 -29.77 34.57 5.23
C GLN A 545 -30.80 33.49 4.86
N THR A 546 -30.76 32.33 5.51
CA THR A 546 -31.64 31.20 5.16
C THR A 546 -33.15 31.49 5.36
N PRO A 547 -33.61 32.23 6.39
CA PRO A 547 -35.02 32.62 6.52
C PRO A 547 -35.55 33.42 5.32
N ALA A 548 -34.73 34.30 4.74
CA ALA A 548 -35.12 35.06 3.54
C ALA A 548 -35.25 34.15 2.32
N LEU A 549 -34.35 33.18 2.16
CA LEU A 549 -34.43 32.17 1.10
C LEU A 549 -35.67 31.26 1.25
N VAL A 550 -35.96 30.79 2.47
CA VAL A 550 -37.18 30.02 2.77
C VAL A 550 -38.42 30.83 2.40
N SER A 551 -38.47 32.11 2.78
CA SER A 551 -39.58 33.00 2.42
C SER A 551 -39.70 33.18 0.90
N GLY A 552 -38.58 33.36 0.18
CA GLY A 552 -38.57 33.47 -1.28
C GLY A 552 -39.08 32.21 -1.98
N VAL A 553 -38.67 31.02 -1.51
CA VAL A 553 -39.16 29.72 -2.02
C VAL A 553 -40.65 29.54 -1.74
N GLN A 554 -41.14 29.95 -0.56
CA GLN A 554 -42.57 29.92 -0.24
C GLN A 554 -43.38 30.83 -1.18
N GLN A 555 -42.88 32.02 -1.48
CA GLN A 555 -43.53 32.95 -2.40
C GLN A 555 -43.56 32.39 -3.84
N LEU A 556 -42.46 31.80 -4.31
CA LEU A 556 -42.40 31.15 -5.62
C LEU A 556 -43.33 29.94 -5.71
N TYR A 557 -43.38 29.10 -4.68
CA TYR A 557 -44.30 27.95 -4.62
C TYR A 557 -45.76 28.41 -4.68
N ALA A 558 -46.13 29.43 -3.90
CA ALA A 558 -47.48 30.00 -3.93
C ALA A 558 -47.81 30.65 -5.28
N GLY A 559 -46.85 31.37 -5.89
CA GLY A 559 -47.01 31.98 -7.21
C GLY A 559 -47.16 30.95 -8.33
N SER A 560 -46.39 29.87 -8.29
CA SER A 560 -46.50 28.75 -9.22
C SER A 560 -47.84 28.01 -9.07
N GLY A 561 -48.38 27.90 -7.85
CA GLY A 561 -49.70 27.28 -7.64
C GLY A 561 -50.81 28.08 -8.31
N ARG A 562 -50.74 29.41 -8.19
CA ARG A 562 -51.64 30.31 -8.93
C ARG A 562 -51.49 30.22 -10.45
N LEU A 563 -50.28 29.95 -10.95
CA LEU A 563 -50.03 29.77 -12.38
C LEU A 563 -50.70 28.49 -12.89
N VAL A 564 -50.58 27.37 -12.14
CA VAL A 564 -51.27 26.10 -12.43
C VAL A 564 -52.78 26.30 -12.46
N ASP A 565 -53.34 26.95 -11.46
CA ASP A 565 -54.78 27.24 -11.42
C ASP A 565 -55.21 28.09 -12.63
N GLY A 566 -54.41 29.10 -12.99
CA GLY A 566 -54.67 29.98 -14.13
C GLY A 566 -54.55 29.28 -15.50
N SER A 567 -53.55 28.41 -15.68
CA SER A 567 -53.40 27.61 -16.91
C SER A 567 -54.50 26.58 -17.05
N GLY A 568 -54.96 25.97 -15.95
CA GLY A 568 -56.09 25.05 -15.95
C GLY A 568 -57.39 25.72 -16.40
N LEU A 569 -57.68 26.92 -15.89
CA LEU A 569 -58.85 27.70 -16.33
C LEU A 569 -58.80 28.09 -17.81
N LEU A 570 -57.61 28.41 -18.34
CA LEU A 570 -57.41 28.73 -19.76
C LEU A 570 -57.56 27.49 -20.65
N TYR A 571 -57.02 26.35 -20.23
CA TYR A 571 -57.18 25.06 -20.90
C TYR A 571 -58.66 24.67 -21.00
N ASP A 572 -59.39 24.69 -19.88
CA ASP A 572 -60.82 24.40 -19.85
C ASP A 572 -61.64 25.39 -20.71
N GLY A 573 -61.29 26.68 -20.66
CA GLY A 573 -61.93 27.71 -21.48
C GLY A 573 -61.70 27.53 -22.98
N SER A 574 -60.50 27.10 -23.37
CA SER A 574 -60.12 26.78 -24.75
C SER A 574 -60.88 25.55 -25.28
N GLY A 575 -61.05 24.50 -24.47
CA GLY A 575 -61.88 23.35 -24.82
C GLY A 575 -63.32 23.74 -25.15
N ARG A 576 -63.92 24.62 -24.34
CA ARG A 576 -65.28 25.14 -24.59
C ARG A 576 -65.39 25.99 -25.86
N LEU A 577 -64.32 26.68 -26.27
CA LEU A 577 -64.28 27.44 -27.53
C LEU A 577 -64.26 26.52 -28.75
N VAL A 578 -63.52 25.41 -28.69
CA VAL A 578 -63.52 24.37 -29.73
C VAL A 578 -64.93 23.78 -29.90
N ASP A 579 -65.61 23.47 -28.79
CA ASP A 579 -66.99 22.96 -28.81
C ASP A 579 -67.97 23.97 -29.45
N GLY A 580 -67.81 25.27 -29.17
CA GLY A 580 -68.63 26.33 -29.75
C GLY A 580 -68.42 26.54 -31.26
N ILE A 581 -67.21 26.38 -31.76
CA ILE A 581 -66.90 26.48 -33.21
C ILE A 581 -67.54 25.31 -33.99
N ILE A 582 -67.53 24.11 -33.39
CA ILE A 582 -68.21 22.93 -33.94
C ILE A 582 -69.72 23.17 -34.06
N GLU A 583 -70.34 23.80 -33.06
CA GLU A 583 -71.78 24.12 -33.08
C GLU A 583 -72.18 25.13 -34.19
N VAL A 584 -71.32 26.12 -34.49
CA VAL A 584 -71.57 27.11 -35.56
C VAL A 584 -71.51 26.44 -36.95
N ARG A 585 -70.52 25.59 -37.20
CA ARG A 585 -70.40 24.81 -38.45
C ARG A 585 -71.66 23.98 -38.72
N ASP A 586 -72.13 23.27 -37.70
CA ASP A 586 -73.28 22.36 -37.84
C ASP A 586 -74.62 23.10 -38.02
N ARG A 587 -74.71 24.38 -37.66
CA ARG A 587 -75.92 25.22 -37.84
C ARG A 587 -75.98 26.01 -39.16
N VAL A 588 -74.86 26.27 -39.82
CA VAL A 588 -74.79 27.15 -41.01
C VAL A 588 -74.94 26.37 -42.32
N VAL A 589 -74.37 25.17 -42.41
CA VAL A 589 -74.40 24.32 -43.63
C VAL A 589 -75.84 23.96 -44.11
N PRO A 590 -76.85 23.71 -43.25
CA PRO A 590 -78.20 23.36 -43.70
C PRO A 590 -79.11 24.53 -44.13
N LYS A 591 -78.69 25.81 -43.98
CA LYS A 591 -79.54 26.98 -44.27
C LYS A 591 -79.43 27.52 -45.71
N VAL A 592 -78.49 27.00 -46.51
CA VAL A 592 -78.25 27.41 -47.91
C VAL A 592 -79.15 26.67 -48.92
N GLU A 593 -79.71 25.50 -48.57
CA GLU A 593 -80.65 24.75 -49.44
C GLU A 593 -82.09 25.33 -49.47
N LYS A 594 -82.39 26.39 -48.70
CA LYS A 594 -83.74 27.01 -48.64
C LYS A 594 -83.88 28.36 -49.36
N SER A 595 -82.81 28.94 -49.93
CA SER A 595 -82.92 30.19 -50.73
C SER A 595 -83.10 29.96 -52.24
N GLN A 596 -83.00 28.71 -52.74
CA GLN A 596 -83.19 28.33 -54.15
C GLN A 596 -84.65 28.19 -54.63
N ARG A 597 -85.64 28.66 -53.86
CA ARG A 597 -87.07 28.65 -54.29
C ARG A 597 -87.76 30.02 -54.22
N LEU A 598 -86.97 31.09 -54.28
CA LEU A 598 -87.45 32.45 -54.54
C LEU A 598 -87.06 32.94 -55.95
N ALA A 599 -87.15 32.03 -56.93
CA ALA A 599 -87.21 32.34 -58.34
C ALA A 599 -88.57 31.87 -58.83
N ASP A 600 -89.54 32.80 -58.79
CA ASP A 600 -90.50 32.97 -59.88
C ASP A 600 -91.35 34.21 -59.63
N GLY A 601 -90.93 35.30 -60.27
CA GLY A 601 -91.78 36.42 -60.68
C GLY A 601 -92.84 35.99 -61.69
N SER A 602 -93.59 34.92 -61.38
CA SER A 602 -94.69 34.34 -62.16
C SER A 602 -96.00 35.11 -62.01
N VAL A 603 -95.91 36.38 -61.56
CA VAL A 603 -97.00 37.35 -61.67
C VAL A 603 -96.88 38.15 -62.99
N THR A 604 -95.70 38.29 -63.59
CA THR A 604 -95.48 39.18 -64.75
C THR A 604 -95.55 38.48 -66.12
N VAL A 605 -95.42 37.14 -66.17
CA VAL A 605 -95.60 36.34 -67.41
C VAL A 605 -97.08 36.16 -67.76
N ARG A 606 -98.00 36.24 -66.78
CA ARG A 606 -99.43 36.04 -66.99
C ARG A 606 -100.12 37.28 -67.60
N ASP A 607 -99.59 38.49 -67.39
CA ASP A 607 -100.18 39.72 -67.93
C ASP A 607 -99.71 40.05 -69.37
N GLY A 608 -98.49 39.63 -69.76
CA GLY A 608 -98.01 39.76 -71.14
C GLY A 608 -98.79 38.91 -72.16
N LEU A 609 -99.34 37.77 -71.74
CA LEU A 609 -100.10 36.86 -72.61
C LEU A 609 -101.53 37.35 -72.92
N LYS A 610 -102.03 38.39 -72.24
CA LYS A 610 -103.34 39.01 -72.54
C LYS A 610 -103.27 40.03 -73.68
N ALA A 611 -102.13 40.70 -73.89
CA ALA A 611 -101.96 41.71 -74.94
C ALA A 611 -101.77 41.08 -76.34
N ALA A 612 -101.09 39.93 -76.45
CA ALA A 612 -100.91 39.22 -77.73
C ALA A 612 -102.22 38.63 -78.32
N ARG A 613 -103.27 38.48 -77.48
CA ARG A 613 -104.57 37.92 -77.89
C ARG A 613 -105.53 38.97 -78.45
N LEU A 614 -105.24 40.26 -78.31
CA LEU A 614 -106.04 41.36 -78.88
C LEU A 614 -105.60 41.70 -80.30
N GLY A 615 -104.28 41.72 -80.58
CA GLY A 615 -103.72 42.02 -81.91
C GLY A 615 -104.04 40.96 -82.99
N THR A 616 -104.32 39.72 -82.60
CA THR A 616 -104.72 38.65 -83.53
C THR A 616 -106.15 38.79 -84.04
N ARG A 617 -107.00 39.60 -83.39
CA ARG A 617 -108.40 39.78 -83.81
C ARG A 617 -108.57 40.87 -84.88
N THR A 618 -107.76 41.93 -84.82
CA THR A 618 -107.67 42.96 -85.86
C THR A 618 -107.03 42.44 -87.15
N LEU A 619 -106.15 41.44 -87.06
CA LEU A 619 -105.53 40.79 -88.22
C LEU A 619 -106.53 39.97 -89.05
N VAL A 620 -107.62 39.47 -88.45
CA VAL A 620 -108.63 38.65 -89.13
C VAL A 620 -109.66 39.49 -89.90
N GLU A 621 -109.90 40.73 -89.49
CA GLU A 621 -110.82 41.65 -90.18
C GLU A 621 -110.14 42.30 -91.42
N GLY A 622 -108.82 42.54 -91.38
CA GLY A 622 -108.06 43.07 -92.52
C GLY A 622 -107.79 42.06 -93.65
N THR A 623 -107.82 40.75 -93.37
CA THR A 623 -107.66 39.72 -94.40
C THR A 623 -108.91 39.51 -95.26
N GLY A 624 -110.11 39.86 -94.76
CA GLY A 624 -111.36 39.70 -95.52
C GLY A 624 -111.50 40.71 -96.66
N ALA A 625 -111.07 41.95 -96.46
CA ALA A 625 -111.10 42.99 -97.49
C ALA A 625 -110.04 42.78 -98.60
N LEU A 626 -108.93 42.09 -98.28
CA LEU A 626 -107.86 41.78 -99.23
C LEU A 626 -108.23 40.62 -100.20
N ASP A 627 -109.08 39.70 -99.77
CA ASP A 627 -109.53 38.54 -100.55
C ASP A 627 -110.57 38.93 -101.62
N GLU A 628 -111.49 39.85 -101.31
CA GLU A 628 -112.47 40.35 -102.29
C GLU A 628 -111.83 41.18 -103.41
N GLY A 629 -110.82 42.00 -103.10
CA GLY A 629 -110.11 42.83 -104.08
C GLY A 629 -109.18 42.05 -105.03
N THR A 630 -108.61 40.94 -104.58
CA THR A 630 -107.71 40.12 -105.40
C THR A 630 -108.46 39.21 -106.38
N GLN A 631 -109.68 38.79 -106.05
CA GLN A 631 -110.52 37.99 -106.95
C GLN A 631 -111.05 38.78 -108.14
N ALA A 632 -111.40 40.07 -107.96
CA ALA A 632 -111.81 40.94 -109.05
C ALA A 632 -110.68 41.22 -110.06
N LEU A 633 -109.45 41.42 -109.57
CA LEU A 633 -108.29 41.73 -110.43
C LEU A 633 -107.81 40.52 -111.25
N ALA A 634 -107.94 39.29 -110.73
CA ALA A 634 -107.58 38.07 -111.44
C ALA A 634 -108.52 37.72 -112.61
N ALA A 635 -109.81 38.05 -112.48
CA ALA A 635 -110.79 37.85 -113.56
C ALA A 635 -110.50 38.74 -114.78
N GLY A 636 -110.25 40.04 -114.55
CA GLY A 636 -109.95 40.99 -115.64
C GLY A 636 -108.64 40.68 -116.39
N ALA A 637 -107.63 40.12 -115.71
CA ALA A 637 -106.36 39.75 -116.34
C ALA A 637 -106.46 38.55 -117.29
N THR A 638 -107.39 37.62 -117.03
CA THR A 638 -107.57 36.40 -117.84
C THR A 638 -108.23 36.73 -119.18
N THR A 639 -109.26 37.56 -119.15
CA THR A 639 -110.00 38.01 -120.35
C THR A 639 -109.12 38.83 -121.30
N LEU A 640 -108.17 39.61 -120.77
CA LEU A 640 -107.25 40.41 -121.57
C LEU A 640 -106.24 39.54 -122.36
N ALA A 641 -105.85 38.39 -121.81
CA ALA A 641 -104.92 37.46 -122.47
C ALA A 641 -105.58 36.73 -123.65
N ASP A 642 -106.80 36.23 -123.48
CA ASP A 642 -107.52 35.47 -124.52
C ASP A 642 -107.80 36.31 -125.78
N GLY A 643 -108.18 37.57 -125.62
CA GLY A 643 -108.45 38.48 -126.75
C GLY A 643 -107.21 38.78 -127.60
N THR A 644 -106.02 38.80 -127.01
CA THR A 644 -104.77 38.99 -127.77
C THR A 644 -104.32 37.74 -128.52
N GLN A 645 -104.65 36.55 -128.00
CA GLN A 645 -104.30 35.26 -128.60
C GLN A 645 -105.12 34.99 -129.87
N GLN A 646 -106.43 35.25 -129.84
CA GLN A 646 -107.32 35.09 -131.01
C GLN A 646 -106.94 35.98 -132.20
N LEU A 647 -106.40 37.17 -131.93
CA LEU A 647 -105.96 38.11 -132.98
C LEU A 647 -104.74 37.59 -133.75
N ALA A 648 -103.89 36.78 -133.10
CA ALA A 648 -102.72 36.17 -133.72
C ALA A 648 -103.09 34.96 -134.59
N ASP A 649 -104.01 34.12 -134.14
CA ASP A 649 -104.41 32.89 -134.85
C ASP A 649 -105.08 33.21 -136.21
N GLY A 650 -106.00 34.16 -136.25
CA GLY A 650 -106.68 34.57 -137.48
C GLY A 650 -105.74 35.16 -138.55
N SER A 651 -104.58 35.69 -138.16
CA SER A 651 -103.59 36.21 -139.11
C SER A 651 -102.77 35.11 -139.81
N THR A 652 -102.67 33.93 -139.19
CA THR A 652 -101.84 32.82 -139.67
C THR A 652 -102.59 31.96 -140.69
N GLU A 653 -103.88 31.76 -140.47
CA GLU A 653 -104.74 30.94 -141.34
C GLU A 653 -104.96 31.59 -142.72
N LEU A 654 -105.05 32.94 -142.77
CA LEU A 654 -105.22 33.72 -144.00
C LEU A 654 -104.06 33.56 -145.00
N ALA A 655 -102.84 33.27 -144.52
CA ALA A 655 -101.68 33.07 -145.38
C ALA A 655 -101.69 31.69 -146.07
N ALA A 656 -102.21 30.65 -145.42
CA ALA A 656 -102.20 29.28 -145.94
C ALA A 656 -103.11 29.09 -147.17
N GLY A 657 -104.36 29.58 -147.10
CA GLY A 657 -105.35 29.37 -148.17
C GLY A 657 -105.00 30.00 -149.52
N THR A 658 -104.23 31.09 -149.54
CA THR A 658 -103.81 31.73 -150.80
C THR A 658 -102.84 30.87 -151.62
N THR A 659 -102.19 29.88 -151.01
CA THR A 659 -101.20 29.01 -151.66
C THR A 659 -101.85 27.84 -152.39
N GLU A 660 -102.88 27.23 -151.83
CA GLU A 660 -103.52 26.02 -152.38
C GLU A 660 -104.23 26.30 -153.72
N VAL A 661 -104.86 27.48 -153.83
CA VAL A 661 -105.55 27.98 -155.03
C VAL A 661 -104.64 28.05 -156.27
N ALA A 662 -103.34 28.28 -156.08
CA ALA A 662 -102.38 28.35 -157.18
C ALA A 662 -102.04 26.97 -157.77
N SER A 663 -102.14 25.88 -156.99
CA SER A 663 -101.74 24.54 -157.42
C SER A 663 -102.75 23.86 -158.35
N GLY A 664 -104.06 23.96 -158.05
CA GLY A 664 -105.11 23.30 -158.84
C GLY A 664 -105.32 23.84 -160.24
N THR A 665 -105.12 25.14 -160.44
CA THR A 665 -105.27 25.77 -161.76
C THR A 665 -104.28 25.23 -162.79
N ALA A 666 -103.12 24.71 -162.36
CA ALA A 666 -102.13 24.12 -163.25
C ALA A 666 -102.57 22.76 -163.80
N GLN A 667 -103.10 21.88 -162.93
CA GLN A 667 -103.45 20.52 -163.35
C GLN A 667 -104.62 20.48 -164.34
N LEU A 668 -105.57 21.41 -164.24
CA LEU A 668 -106.73 21.44 -165.13
C LEU A 668 -106.33 21.64 -166.60
N SER A 669 -105.25 22.39 -166.82
CA SER A 669 -104.78 22.76 -168.15
C SER A 669 -104.27 21.54 -168.94
N ASP A 670 -103.42 20.72 -168.33
CA ASP A 670 -102.70 19.68 -169.06
C ASP A 670 -103.63 18.60 -169.66
N GLY A 671 -104.69 18.20 -168.96
CA GLY A 671 -105.58 17.12 -169.42
C GLY A 671 -106.44 17.47 -170.62
N THR A 672 -106.90 18.72 -170.71
CA THR A 672 -107.62 19.18 -171.91
C THR A 672 -106.84 18.93 -173.20
N GLY A 673 -105.50 18.94 -173.14
CA GLY A 673 -104.64 18.73 -174.30
C GLY A 673 -104.78 17.34 -174.92
N LEU A 674 -105.09 16.34 -174.12
CA LEU A 674 -104.96 14.95 -174.54
C LEU A 674 -106.28 14.36 -175.07
N LEU A 675 -107.43 14.85 -174.62
CA LEU A 675 -108.73 14.48 -175.18
C LEU A 675 -108.77 14.68 -176.70
N ARG A 676 -108.05 15.69 -177.21
CA ARG A 676 -108.16 16.14 -178.60
C ARG A 676 -107.53 15.18 -179.62
N THR A 677 -106.65 14.26 -179.23
CA THR A 677 -105.70 13.66 -180.19
C THR A 677 -106.15 12.35 -180.83
N SER A 678 -107.15 11.61 -180.32
CA SER A 678 -107.45 10.29 -180.93
C SER A 678 -108.89 9.95 -181.28
N VAL A 679 -109.81 10.90 -181.22
CA VAL A 679 -111.10 10.67 -181.87
C VAL A 679 -110.94 10.68 -183.42
N ASN A 680 -109.86 11.23 -184.01
CA ASN A 680 -109.68 11.55 -185.46
C ASN A 680 -109.60 10.44 -186.56
N GLY A 681 -110.12 9.20 -186.45
CA GLY A 681 -110.02 8.23 -187.58
C GLY A 681 -110.39 6.74 -187.38
N SER A 682 -111.07 6.21 -188.38
CA SER A 682 -111.66 4.87 -188.48
C SER A 682 -112.09 4.65 -189.94
N GLY A 683 -112.28 3.40 -190.38
CA GLY A 683 -112.94 3.03 -191.64
C GLY A 683 -114.25 2.27 -191.37
N ALA A 684 -115.35 2.98 -191.21
CA ALA A 684 -116.69 2.47 -191.50
C ALA A 684 -117.20 3.30 -192.68
N GLY A 685 -118.09 2.76 -193.52
CA GLY A 685 -118.70 3.49 -194.62
C GLY A 685 -119.27 4.84 -194.15
N THR A 686 -118.54 5.91 -194.45
CA THR A 686 -118.98 7.11 -195.18
C THR A 686 -120.45 7.48 -194.92
N VAL A 687 -120.76 8.47 -194.09
CA VAL A 687 -120.14 9.81 -194.15
C VAL A 687 -119.13 10.08 -193.01
N GLY A 688 -118.25 9.13 -192.66
CA GLY A 688 -117.13 9.37 -191.73
C GLY A 688 -116.30 10.62 -192.07
N VAL A 689 -116.57 11.75 -191.39
CA VAL A 689 -115.71 12.93 -191.15
C VAL A 689 -116.29 13.73 -189.94
N VAL A 690 -117.56 13.54 -189.51
CA VAL A 690 -118.16 14.27 -188.35
C VAL A 690 -117.81 13.69 -186.97
N VAL A 691 -117.11 12.55 -186.94
CA VAL A 691 -116.78 11.68 -185.79
C VAL A 691 -115.98 12.34 -184.64
N ILE A 692 -115.47 13.60 -184.69
CA ILE A 692 -114.48 14.07 -183.70
C ILE A 692 -114.84 15.25 -182.81
N VAL A 693 -115.58 16.21 -183.36
CA VAL A 693 -115.54 17.55 -182.77
C VAL A 693 -116.55 17.76 -181.63
N ILE A 694 -117.60 16.92 -181.46
CA ILE A 694 -118.65 17.12 -180.41
C ILE A 694 -118.26 16.53 -179.03
N ALA A 695 -117.34 15.57 -178.99
CA ALA A 695 -116.73 15.18 -177.72
C ALA A 695 -115.74 16.25 -177.18
N ALA A 696 -115.19 17.11 -178.06
CA ALA A 696 -114.17 18.10 -177.68
C ALA A 696 -114.71 19.40 -177.03
N LEU A 697 -115.98 19.83 -177.24
CA LEU A 697 -116.50 21.13 -176.74
C LEU A 697 -117.47 21.07 -175.53
N GLY A 698 -118.15 19.95 -175.27
CA GLY A 698 -119.19 19.83 -174.21
C GLY A 698 -118.67 19.63 -172.79
N ALA A 699 -117.38 19.30 -172.65
CA ALA A 699 -116.76 19.23 -171.34
C ALA A 699 -116.43 20.64 -170.75
N LEU A 700 -116.11 21.68 -171.56
CA LEU A 700 -115.60 23.00 -171.09
C LEU A 700 -116.70 24.01 -170.65
N VAL A 701 -117.86 24.09 -171.34
CA VAL A 701 -118.89 25.13 -171.10
C VAL A 701 -119.90 24.74 -170.00
N ALA A 702 -119.49 24.18 -168.87
CA ALA A 702 -120.27 24.34 -167.62
C ALA A 702 -119.41 24.26 -166.35
N VAL A 703 -118.08 24.27 -166.53
CA VAL A 703 -117.06 24.47 -165.49
C VAL A 703 -117.22 25.83 -164.75
N ALA A 704 -117.97 26.84 -165.25
CA ALA A 704 -118.17 28.17 -164.62
C ALA A 704 -119.59 28.45 -164.06
N GLY A 705 -120.56 27.61 -164.42
CA GLY A 705 -121.97 27.87 -164.13
C GLY A 705 -122.36 27.63 -162.67
N LEU A 706 -121.84 26.57 -162.03
CA LEU A 706 -122.24 26.20 -160.65
C LEU A 706 -121.23 26.57 -159.55
N ILE A 707 -120.13 27.23 -159.93
CA ILE A 707 -119.27 28.07 -159.07
C ILE A 707 -120.07 29.27 -158.47
N LEU A 708 -121.20 29.69 -159.06
CA LEU A 708 -122.02 30.85 -158.59
C LEU A 708 -123.29 30.47 -157.82
N LEU A 709 -123.85 29.30 -158.11
CA LEU A 709 -125.06 28.85 -157.47
C LEU A 709 -124.75 28.14 -156.14
N ARG A 710 -123.98 28.80 -155.23
CA ARG A 710 -124.21 28.93 -153.76
C ARG A 710 -122.93 28.78 -152.93
N ARG A 711 -122.27 29.81 -152.38
CA ARG A 711 -122.37 31.30 -152.33
C ARG A 711 -123.68 32.00 -151.97
N ARG A 712 -124.76 31.30 -151.66
CA ARG A 712 -125.93 31.94 -151.08
C ARG A 712 -126.18 31.20 -149.79
N HIS A 713 -126.07 31.94 -148.68
CA HIS A 713 -125.89 31.49 -147.29
C HIS A 713 -124.41 31.19 -147.02
N ALA A 714 -123.54 32.21 -146.88
CA ALA A 714 -123.51 33.29 -145.86
C ALA A 714 -123.28 32.74 -144.46
#